data_AF-A0A158SRX6-F1
#
_entry.id   AF-A0A158SRX6-F1
#
_cell.length_a   1.000
_cell.length_b   1.000
_cell.length_c   1.000
_cell.angle_alpha   90.00
_cell.angle_beta   90.00
_cell.angle_gamma   90.00
#
_symmetry.space_group_name_H-M   'P 1'
#
loop_
_entity.id
_entity.type
_entity.pdbx_description
1 polymer ?
#
loop_
_entity_poly.entity_id
_entity_poly.type
_entity_poly.pdbx_seq_one_letter_code
_entity_poly.pdbx_strand_id
1 'polypeptide(L)'
;MPSDTGETASGAVSVTGASGYSIAGGTVNGNLTTVVGTYGTLVLNNSTGAFTYTLTSPVTTTPSANDGVTTALGAESFTYTASDANGNTTTGTISIDVVDDTPYAVVPEAIQVTNGAAPVSAPADLDADMSVIDNYGADGAGTVRFASSLDGADSGLTHNFVTITYTLVSDTVLEAYAGADKIFTVTLDPSSATYTVDMDGTIDSIQNIDFNAGGYNFVGGNNSWSGFIPVGETVGAPIDNNSQDLLLTPSINHTNDGTINSTANTGGVGGGASVGSGETFRVDFVTDLRGDPADGQGDYDTAVNRDHVFDGHYTVNGAVALFKSSSGSTVNITAFDDPDGNTVVGDGVKDTITGVSIAYQGVAYEDASGNPIIIPTSTATNYIVNGHTFTVTLLADGSVNVGGVAGASGASLSGTQIAVFTGDGFNSVEYTWAGGDTFQIGDFGASTLTNDPVNFTIPVEVVDGDGDVSAQSNLSITAVTTTPPVALDLDGDGVEFLGLDAGVTHDYGSGLVQTAWVGADDGLLAHDTGHGLDIVFTDDAAGAETDLEGLRLAYDSNGDGKLTATDAAYGEFGVWQDANSNGVVDAGEFKTLAQMGITAIDLTAEGPGSLEANGDAIVHATGEYTMKGAAYALADVSFATASVDSQTTARTAEMAAITAAAAGFMMSGAAHAMPLSPIAIEAIAAAMQTFETHLPEVTVAVPEHASATPPVSFLHDDRQVHQDSEPASHPAQHAAEQGAGHGLGEAVQHQDVATQPLGGGEQGHAQASPAPTLFGGGDSGLMQALLLAAQGKQAAGSDGQGNGQGNGHGGEHGPVDLPAVQEAIAESAGHHAVDSLIDHFAGHLGAHGAPAGGEAMGAEALDHALGTMLAGGGLEGLHAAGLAGGFEMAAMAAAMEAHSTTVA
;
A
#
# COMPACT_ATOMS: atom_id res chain seq x y z
N MET A 1 11.61 29.57 16.94
CA MET A 1 12.79 30.49 16.81
C MET A 1 12.56 31.73 17.67
N PRO A 2 13.55 32.25 18.45
CA PRO A 2 13.37 33.31 19.47
C PRO A 2 13.07 34.73 18.95
N SER A 3 12.45 34.83 17.78
CA SER A 3 11.97 36.06 17.17
C SER A 3 10.55 35.93 16.61
N ASP A 4 9.85 34.82 16.87
CA ASP A 4 8.44 34.71 16.52
C ASP A 4 7.61 35.68 17.39
N THR A 5 6.67 36.38 16.76
CA THR A 5 5.68 37.21 17.46
C THR A 5 4.77 36.40 18.38
N GLY A 6 4.67 35.08 18.20
CA GLY A 6 4.00 34.14 19.10
C GLY A 6 4.59 34.09 20.52
N GLU A 7 5.87 34.44 20.69
CA GLU A 7 6.58 34.44 21.97
C GLU A 7 6.49 35.79 22.73
N THR A 8 5.60 36.70 22.30
CA THR A 8 5.40 38.01 22.94
C THR A 8 4.05 38.14 23.63
N ALA A 9 4.08 38.22 24.96
CA ALA A 9 2.90 38.53 25.78
C ALA A 9 2.76 40.04 26.01
N SER A 10 1.52 40.54 26.00
CA SER A 10 1.21 41.94 26.30
C SER A 10 0.24 42.06 27.48
N GLY A 11 0.40 43.11 28.28
CA GLY A 11 -0.48 43.35 29.42
C GLY A 11 -0.43 44.80 29.88
N ALA A 12 -1.13 45.10 30.97
CA ALA A 12 -1.05 46.40 31.61
C ALA A 12 -1.20 46.29 33.12
N VAL A 13 -0.35 47.02 33.85
CA VAL A 13 -0.52 47.22 35.29
C VAL A 13 -1.39 48.45 35.55
N SER A 14 -2.48 48.27 36.30
CA SER A 14 -3.39 49.35 36.66
C SER A 14 -3.44 49.51 38.17
N VAL A 15 -2.95 50.65 38.67
CA VAL A 15 -2.99 51.01 40.09
C VAL A 15 -3.83 52.26 40.26
N THR A 16 -4.91 52.15 41.02
CA THR A 16 -5.82 53.28 41.29
C THR A 16 -5.08 54.50 41.83
N GLY A 17 -5.14 55.61 41.11
CA GLY A 17 -4.49 56.87 41.48
C GLY A 17 -3.05 57.03 41.01
N ALA A 18 -2.47 56.04 40.33
CA ALA A 18 -1.15 56.17 39.73
C ALA A 18 -1.16 57.13 38.53
N SER A 19 -0.08 57.90 38.41
CA SER A 19 0.19 58.82 37.30
C SER A 19 1.48 58.50 36.56
N GLY A 20 2.23 57.51 37.04
CA GLY A 20 3.44 56.99 36.41
C GLY A 20 3.85 55.64 36.99
N TYR A 21 4.62 54.91 36.20
CA TYR A 21 5.12 53.57 36.48
C TYR A 21 6.62 53.52 36.21
N SER A 22 7.32 52.66 36.94
CA SER A 22 8.75 52.39 36.74
C SER A 22 9.06 50.96 37.14
N ILE A 23 10.15 50.41 36.65
CA ILE A 23 10.59 49.05 36.95
C ILE A 23 12.07 49.07 37.34
N ALA A 24 12.43 48.31 38.36
CA ALA A 24 13.78 48.32 38.90
C ALA A 24 14.77 47.64 37.94
N GLY A 25 15.98 48.22 37.81
CA GLY A 25 17.07 47.62 37.03
C GLY A 25 17.00 47.80 35.50
N GLY A 26 15.96 48.47 34.98
CA GLY A 26 15.78 48.68 33.55
C GLY A 26 16.48 49.92 32.98
N THR A 27 16.73 49.89 31.68
CA THR A 27 17.22 51.04 30.91
C THR A 27 16.04 51.86 30.42
N VAL A 28 16.02 53.17 30.71
CA VAL A 28 14.95 54.09 30.32
C VAL A 28 15.27 54.74 28.97
N ASN A 29 14.35 54.64 28.02
CA ASN A 29 14.41 55.36 26.75
C ASN A 29 13.07 56.07 26.48
N GLY A 30 13.04 57.39 26.67
CA GLY A 30 11.80 58.16 26.61
C GLY A 30 10.80 57.72 27.67
N ASN A 31 9.63 57.28 27.24
CA ASN A 31 8.54 56.84 28.12
C ASN A 31 8.47 55.30 28.29
N LEU A 32 9.49 54.58 27.82
CA LEU A 32 9.61 53.14 27.95
C LEU A 32 10.78 52.79 28.87
N THR A 33 10.62 51.75 29.68
CA THR A 33 11.70 51.12 30.44
C THR A 33 11.85 49.68 29.99
N THR A 34 13.04 49.29 29.54
CA THR A 34 13.37 47.93 29.11
C THR A 34 14.18 47.23 30.20
N VAL A 35 13.75 46.03 30.60
CA VAL A 35 14.46 45.15 31.52
C VAL A 35 14.74 43.84 30.79
N VAL A 36 16.01 43.45 30.73
CA VAL A 36 16.40 42.11 30.27
C VAL A 36 16.36 41.20 31.49
N GLY A 37 15.47 40.21 31.46
CA GLY A 37 15.35 39.13 32.45
C GLY A 37 16.37 38.02 32.21
N THR A 38 16.12 36.88 32.83
CA THR A 38 16.87 35.62 32.63
C THR A 38 16.47 34.96 31.32
N TYR A 39 15.17 34.91 31.02
CA TYR A 39 14.58 34.19 29.88
C TYR A 39 14.03 35.11 28.80
N GLY A 40 13.64 36.34 29.14
CA GLY A 40 13.03 37.27 28.19
C GLY A 40 13.32 38.73 28.49
N THR A 41 12.74 39.61 27.68
CA THR A 41 12.86 41.05 27.82
C THR A 41 11.49 41.68 28.05
N LEU A 42 11.35 42.45 29.14
CA LEU A 42 10.14 43.20 29.44
C LEU A 42 10.31 44.69 29.07
N VAL A 43 9.36 45.25 28.34
CA VAL A 43 9.29 46.67 28.01
C VAL A 43 8.03 47.27 28.63
N LEU A 44 8.19 48.15 29.61
CA LEU A 44 7.09 48.84 30.32
C LEU A 44 6.94 50.28 29.86
N ASN A 45 5.72 50.70 29.57
CA ASN A 45 5.35 52.09 29.35
C ASN A 45 5.13 52.82 30.68
N ASN A 46 5.99 53.78 30.96
CA ASN A 46 6.07 54.50 32.23
C ASN A 46 4.89 55.45 32.49
N SER A 47 4.04 55.77 31.50
CA SER A 47 2.86 56.64 31.71
C SER A 47 1.55 55.89 31.73
N THR A 48 1.44 54.77 31.00
CA THR A 48 0.19 54.00 30.87
C THR A 48 0.18 52.72 31.69
N GLY A 49 1.35 52.20 32.06
CA GLY A 49 1.48 50.89 32.72
C GLY A 49 1.33 49.70 31.76
N ALA A 50 1.11 49.95 30.46
CA ALA A 50 1.13 48.90 29.44
C ALA A 50 2.54 48.31 29.32
N PHE A 51 2.67 47.00 29.14
CA PHE A 51 3.95 46.33 28.93
C PHE A 51 3.85 45.23 27.87
N THR A 52 5.00 44.93 27.28
CA THR A 52 5.23 43.73 26.48
C THR A 52 6.35 42.91 27.12
N TYR A 53 6.26 41.60 27.06
CA TYR A 53 7.31 40.67 27.42
C TYR A 53 7.58 39.77 26.22
N THR A 54 8.82 39.71 25.77
CA THR A 54 9.25 38.84 24.66
C THR A 54 10.19 37.80 25.23
N LEU A 55 9.85 36.52 25.09
CA LEU A 55 10.77 35.43 25.43
C LEU A 55 11.98 35.49 24.47
N THR A 56 13.17 35.22 24.99
CA THR A 56 14.42 35.30 24.22
C THR A 56 15.33 34.08 24.41
N SER A 57 14.97 33.20 25.35
CA SER A 57 15.61 31.90 25.55
C SER A 57 14.63 30.91 26.19
N PRO A 58 14.82 29.60 25.98
CA PRO A 58 13.90 28.56 26.45
C PRO A 58 13.76 28.52 27.97
N VAL A 59 12.60 28.04 28.45
CA VAL A 59 12.32 27.81 29.88
C VAL A 59 12.03 26.33 30.10
N THR A 60 13.04 25.55 30.47
CA THR A 60 12.85 24.13 30.76
C THR A 60 12.24 23.94 32.15
N THR A 61 11.22 23.09 32.31
CA THR A 61 10.81 22.65 33.64
C THR A 61 11.78 21.60 34.21
N THR A 62 11.66 21.26 35.50
CA THR A 62 12.46 20.19 36.12
C THR A 62 11.53 19.16 36.76
N PRO A 63 11.61 17.87 36.37
CA PRO A 63 12.56 17.27 35.43
C PRO A 63 12.28 17.65 33.96
N SER A 64 13.36 17.84 33.21
CA SER A 64 13.44 18.43 31.85
C SER A 64 13.38 17.36 30.76
N ALA A 65 12.47 16.39 30.86
CA ALA A 65 12.44 15.32 29.88
C ALA A 65 11.03 14.77 29.72
N ASN A 66 10.45 15.01 28.54
CA ASN A 66 9.20 14.41 28.07
C ASN A 66 8.00 14.73 28.97
N ASP A 67 7.81 16.01 29.31
CA ASP A 67 6.68 16.48 30.11
C ASP A 67 5.51 17.04 29.30
N GLY A 68 5.68 17.19 27.97
CA GLY A 68 4.64 17.66 27.08
C GLY A 68 4.26 19.11 27.37
N VAL A 69 3.05 19.52 26.99
CA VAL A 69 2.56 20.89 27.28
C VAL A 69 2.48 21.13 28.79
N THR A 70 3.50 21.76 29.35
CA THR A 70 3.53 22.17 30.76
C THR A 70 3.55 23.69 30.90
N THR A 71 3.33 24.19 32.11
CA THR A 71 3.40 25.63 32.36
C THR A 71 4.34 25.90 33.52
N ALA A 72 5.46 26.53 33.23
CA ALA A 72 6.37 27.11 34.21
C ALA A 72 5.72 28.35 34.85
N LEU A 73 4.90 28.10 35.87
CA LEU A 73 4.26 29.17 36.66
C LEU A 73 5.31 30.04 37.35
N GLY A 74 5.25 31.35 37.10
CA GLY A 74 6.17 32.34 37.66
C GLY A 74 7.61 32.16 37.19
N ALA A 75 7.82 31.67 35.96
CA ALA A 75 9.12 31.54 35.31
C ALA A 75 9.99 32.80 35.49
N GLU A 76 9.38 33.99 35.37
CA GLU A 76 10.01 35.25 35.73
C GLU A 76 9.11 36.16 36.56
N SER A 77 9.73 37.07 37.32
CA SER A 77 8.98 38.13 37.99
C SER A 77 9.71 39.47 37.93
N PHE A 78 8.95 40.52 37.64
CA PHE A 78 9.45 41.88 37.57
C PHE A 78 8.71 42.77 38.56
N THR A 79 9.45 43.45 39.45
CA THR A 79 8.85 44.35 40.43
C THR A 79 8.72 45.76 39.85
N TYR A 80 7.48 46.25 39.73
CA TYR A 80 7.19 47.61 39.30
C TYR A 80 6.84 48.51 40.49
N THR A 81 7.08 49.81 40.33
CA THR A 81 6.68 50.87 41.27
C THR A 81 5.73 51.83 40.55
N ALA A 82 4.51 51.97 41.07
CA ALA A 82 3.53 52.95 40.62
C ALA A 82 3.57 54.19 41.52
N SER A 83 3.50 55.38 40.94
CA SER A 83 3.60 56.67 41.64
C SER A 83 2.41 57.57 41.30
N ASP A 84 1.78 58.18 42.30
CA ASP A 84 0.76 59.20 42.10
C ASP A 84 1.37 60.59 41.77
N ALA A 85 0.52 61.57 41.44
CA ALA A 85 0.96 62.92 41.09
C ALA A 85 1.58 63.69 42.29
N ASN A 86 1.42 63.17 43.51
CA ASN A 86 1.99 63.71 44.74
C ASN A 86 3.29 63.01 45.16
N GLY A 87 3.75 62.02 44.39
CA GLY A 87 4.97 61.26 44.65
C GLY A 87 4.81 60.12 45.67
N ASN A 88 3.57 59.76 46.05
CA ASN A 88 3.35 58.55 46.84
C ASN A 88 3.51 57.31 45.95
N THR A 89 4.17 56.28 46.46
CA THR A 89 4.51 55.09 45.69
C THR A 89 3.90 53.83 46.29
N THR A 90 3.56 52.87 45.43
CA THR A 90 3.30 51.48 45.81
C THR A 90 4.02 50.55 44.85
N THR A 91 4.34 49.34 45.30
CA THR A 91 4.99 48.31 44.48
C THR A 91 4.03 47.17 44.16
N GLY A 92 4.24 46.53 43.02
CA GLY A 92 3.58 45.29 42.63
C GLY A 92 4.53 44.43 41.79
N THR A 93 4.09 43.23 41.43
CA THR A 93 4.86 42.31 40.60
C THR A 93 4.11 42.00 39.32
N ILE A 94 4.83 41.94 38.21
CA ILE A 94 4.42 41.28 36.98
C ILE A 94 5.04 39.88 37.05
N SER A 95 4.20 38.85 37.09
CA SER A 95 4.63 37.44 37.01
C SER A 95 4.48 37.01 35.56
N ILE A 96 5.48 36.30 35.05
CA ILE A 96 5.46 35.69 33.72
C ILE A 96 5.36 34.19 33.93
N ASP A 97 4.29 33.61 33.41
CA ASP A 97 4.15 32.16 33.26
C ASP A 97 4.56 31.83 31.82
N VAL A 98 5.35 30.78 31.62
CA VAL A 98 5.74 30.29 30.30
C VAL A 98 5.10 28.93 30.10
N VAL A 99 4.47 28.72 28.95
CA VAL A 99 3.85 27.45 28.56
C VAL A 99 4.82 26.77 27.60
N ASP A 100 5.22 25.54 27.91
CA ASP A 100 5.92 24.65 26.97
C ASP A 100 4.98 24.26 25.85
N ASP A 101 5.44 24.42 24.62
CA ASP A 101 4.85 23.76 23.46
C ASP A 101 5.52 22.39 23.24
N THR A 102 4.88 21.54 22.44
CA THR A 102 5.44 20.26 22.01
C THR A 102 5.77 20.35 20.52
N PRO A 103 6.76 19.60 20.02
CA PRO A 103 7.10 19.64 18.61
C PRO A 103 5.95 19.09 17.76
N TYR A 104 5.89 19.58 16.52
CA TYR A 104 4.95 19.13 15.50
C TYR A 104 5.60 18.02 14.66
N ALA A 105 4.79 17.11 14.15
CA ALA A 105 5.28 16.10 13.21
C ALA A 105 5.67 16.77 11.88
N VAL A 106 6.63 16.20 11.16
CA VAL A 106 6.95 16.60 9.79
C VAL A 106 5.94 16.00 8.80
N VAL A 107 5.86 16.54 7.58
CA VAL A 107 5.07 16.00 6.47
C VAL A 107 6.00 15.61 5.32
N PRO A 108 6.61 14.41 5.34
CA PRO A 108 7.58 13.99 4.34
C PRO A 108 6.96 13.83 2.96
N GLU A 109 7.72 14.20 1.92
CA GLU A 109 7.42 13.88 0.53
C GLU A 109 7.55 12.35 0.31
N ALA A 110 6.67 11.76 -0.51
CA ALA A 110 6.77 10.35 -0.87
C ALA A 110 7.88 10.13 -1.91
N ILE A 111 8.60 9.01 -1.82
CA ILE A 111 9.68 8.68 -2.75
C ILE A 111 9.44 7.33 -3.45
N GLN A 112 9.72 7.28 -4.74
CA GLN A 112 9.80 6.03 -5.50
C GLN A 112 11.25 5.61 -5.66
N VAL A 113 11.53 4.32 -5.49
CA VAL A 113 12.88 3.74 -5.57
C VAL A 113 12.86 2.48 -6.40
N THR A 114 14.00 2.14 -7.01
CA THR A 114 14.18 0.86 -7.68
C THR A 114 14.11 -0.28 -6.68
N ASN A 115 13.27 -1.27 -6.97
CA ASN A 115 13.15 -2.49 -6.17
C ASN A 115 14.26 -3.48 -6.54
N GLY A 116 15.46 -3.21 -6.05
CA GLY A 116 16.67 -3.98 -6.34
C GLY A 116 17.92 -3.18 -6.02
N ALA A 117 19.10 -3.82 -6.14
CA ALA A 117 20.37 -3.12 -5.96
C ALA A 117 20.48 -1.97 -6.97
N ALA A 118 20.54 -0.74 -6.46
CA ALA A 118 20.51 0.47 -7.27
C ALA A 118 21.33 1.58 -6.59
N PRO A 119 21.73 2.63 -7.34
CA PRO A 119 22.31 3.81 -6.73
C PRO A 119 21.36 4.45 -5.70
N VAL A 120 21.95 5.16 -4.72
CA VAL A 120 21.20 5.95 -3.73
C VAL A 120 20.19 6.86 -4.44
N SER A 121 18.97 6.91 -3.92
CA SER A 121 17.91 7.75 -4.46
C SER A 121 18.30 9.24 -4.50
N ALA A 122 17.63 10.00 -5.37
CA ALA A 122 17.58 11.45 -5.20
C ALA A 122 17.02 11.79 -3.80
N PRO A 123 17.49 12.87 -3.13
CA PRO A 123 16.92 13.29 -1.85
C PRO A 123 15.47 13.74 -2.01
N ALA A 124 14.58 13.24 -1.15
CA ALA A 124 13.21 13.72 -1.00
C ALA A 124 13.09 14.61 0.23
N ASP A 125 12.13 15.53 0.23
CA ASP A 125 11.95 16.47 1.34
C ASP A 125 11.39 15.79 2.60
N LEU A 126 11.98 16.07 3.76
CA LEU A 126 11.50 15.59 5.07
C LEU A 126 10.25 16.32 5.53
N ASP A 127 10.01 17.54 5.03
CA ASP A 127 8.81 18.31 5.28
C ASP A 127 8.39 19.10 4.04
N ALA A 128 7.09 19.33 3.88
CA ALA A 128 6.49 19.89 2.69
C ALA A 128 6.94 21.34 2.37
N ASP A 129 7.51 22.05 3.34
CA ASP A 129 8.03 23.41 3.16
C ASP A 129 9.57 23.48 3.06
N MET A 130 10.23 22.32 2.96
CA MET A 130 11.69 22.16 2.87
C MET A 130 12.45 22.67 4.11
N SER A 131 11.78 22.75 5.26
CA SER A 131 12.33 23.13 6.55
C SER A 131 11.87 22.14 7.62
N VAL A 132 12.73 21.89 8.61
CA VAL A 132 12.32 21.15 9.82
C VAL A 132 12.40 22.01 11.08
N ILE A 133 12.77 23.29 10.92
CA ILE A 133 13.13 24.19 12.03
C ILE A 133 11.88 24.66 12.79
N ASP A 134 10.78 24.82 12.10
CA ASP A 134 9.48 25.22 12.64
C ASP A 134 8.71 24.06 13.28
N ASN A 135 9.10 22.80 13.01
CA ASN A 135 8.54 21.62 13.67
C ASN A 135 9.06 21.44 15.10
N TYR A 136 10.22 22.00 15.45
CA TYR A 136 10.79 21.86 16.80
C TYR A 136 10.01 22.62 17.87
N GLY A 137 9.23 23.63 17.50
CA GLY A 137 8.57 24.51 18.48
C GLY A 137 9.45 25.68 18.95
N ALA A 138 9.09 26.28 20.08
CA ALA A 138 9.71 27.52 20.58
C ALA A 138 11.04 27.31 21.34
N ASP A 139 11.32 26.09 21.76
CA ASP A 139 12.43 25.70 22.64
C ASP A 139 13.82 25.64 21.95
N GLY A 140 13.86 25.63 20.62
CA GLY A 140 15.08 25.84 19.83
C GLY A 140 15.40 24.73 18.84
N ALA A 141 16.67 24.34 18.77
CA ALA A 141 17.15 23.41 17.75
C ALA A 141 16.91 21.96 18.20
N GLY A 142 16.02 21.27 17.49
CA GLY A 142 15.75 19.85 17.63
C GLY A 142 16.41 19.00 16.54
N THR A 143 15.86 17.81 16.32
CA THR A 143 16.21 16.89 15.22
C THR A 143 14.98 16.10 14.77
N VAL A 144 15.00 15.62 13.53
CA VAL A 144 14.12 14.52 13.11
C VAL A 144 14.90 13.22 13.29
N ARG A 145 14.25 12.16 13.78
CA ARG A 145 14.88 10.85 13.98
C ARG A 145 13.92 9.69 13.72
N PHE A 146 14.50 8.50 13.55
CA PHE A 146 13.75 7.24 13.62
C PHE A 146 13.35 6.92 15.06
N ALA A 147 12.15 6.36 15.24
CA ALA A 147 11.69 5.93 16.56
C ALA A 147 12.54 4.77 17.09
N SER A 148 12.96 4.83 18.35
CA SER A 148 13.79 3.79 18.99
C SER A 148 13.13 2.40 19.02
N SER A 149 11.80 2.33 18.88
CA SER A 149 11.04 1.08 18.79
C SER A 149 11.27 0.30 17.50
N LEU A 150 11.89 0.92 16.48
CA LEU A 150 12.20 0.24 15.23
C LEU A 150 13.39 -0.71 15.35
N ASP A 151 14.29 -0.54 16.31
CA ASP A 151 15.47 -1.41 16.42
C ASP A 151 15.08 -2.86 16.76
N GLY A 152 15.33 -3.77 15.82
CA GLY A 152 14.93 -5.18 15.90
C GLY A 152 13.46 -5.45 15.61
N ALA A 153 12.69 -4.46 15.13
CA ALA A 153 11.30 -4.63 14.75
C ALA A 153 11.15 -5.32 13.39
N ASP A 154 10.12 -6.15 13.28
CA ASP A 154 9.65 -6.70 12.00
C ASP A 154 9.10 -5.55 11.14
N SER A 155 9.58 -5.43 9.91
CA SER A 155 9.11 -4.41 8.96
C SER A 155 7.75 -4.74 8.34
N GLY A 156 7.30 -5.99 8.42
CA GLY A 156 6.17 -6.51 7.64
C GLY A 156 6.52 -6.85 6.20
N LEU A 157 7.76 -6.61 5.77
CA LEU A 157 8.27 -6.88 4.42
C LEU A 157 9.10 -8.16 4.39
N THR A 158 9.28 -8.74 3.20
CA THR A 158 10.14 -9.91 2.99
C THR A 158 11.08 -9.71 1.81
N HIS A 159 12.17 -10.49 1.79
CA HIS A 159 13.07 -10.67 0.65
C HIS A 159 13.29 -12.17 0.47
N ASN A 160 12.95 -12.72 -0.69
CA ASN A 160 12.96 -14.17 -0.93
C ASN A 160 12.22 -14.96 0.17
N PHE A 161 11.06 -14.46 0.59
CA PHE A 161 10.23 -14.96 1.69
C PHE A 161 10.86 -14.89 3.09
N VAL A 162 12.04 -14.28 3.23
CA VAL A 162 12.67 -14.03 4.54
C VAL A 162 12.25 -12.67 5.05
N THR A 163 11.70 -12.63 6.28
CA THR A 163 11.30 -11.39 6.96
C THR A 163 12.43 -10.38 7.03
N ILE A 164 12.14 -9.15 6.62
CA ILE A 164 13.03 -8.00 6.76
C ILE A 164 12.86 -7.40 8.15
N THR A 165 13.95 -7.30 8.90
CA THR A 165 13.99 -6.70 10.24
C THR A 165 14.81 -5.43 10.22
N TYR A 166 14.34 -4.40 10.92
CA TYR A 166 15.03 -3.13 11.05
C TYR A 166 16.20 -3.20 12.06
N THR A 167 17.26 -2.45 11.78
CA THR A 167 18.41 -2.22 12.66
C THR A 167 18.68 -0.73 12.72
N LEU A 168 18.56 -0.13 13.90
CA LEU A 168 18.79 1.30 14.09
C LEU A 168 20.28 1.56 14.32
N VAL A 169 20.98 2.02 13.28
CA VAL A 169 22.43 2.30 13.34
C VAL A 169 22.71 3.58 14.12
N SER A 170 21.86 4.59 13.92
CA SER A 170 21.84 5.84 14.68
C SER A 170 20.46 6.49 14.57
N ASP A 171 20.19 7.55 15.34
CA ASP A 171 18.92 8.29 15.28
C ASP A 171 18.52 8.72 13.85
N THR A 172 19.47 8.89 12.93
CA THR A 172 19.22 9.31 11.53
C THR A 172 19.55 8.26 10.48
N VAL A 173 19.92 7.02 10.87
CA VAL A 173 20.25 5.95 9.91
C VAL A 173 19.59 4.64 10.35
N LEU A 174 18.69 4.16 9.50
CA LEU A 174 17.98 2.89 9.67
C LEU A 174 18.39 1.93 8.55
N GLU A 175 18.88 0.75 8.92
CA GLU A 175 19.16 -0.32 7.96
C GLU A 175 18.09 -1.41 8.09
N ALA A 176 17.81 -2.12 7.01
CA ALA A 176 16.86 -3.22 6.96
C ALA A 176 17.54 -4.48 6.41
N TYR A 177 17.38 -5.61 7.09
CA TYR A 177 18.06 -6.86 6.78
C TYR A 177 17.09 -8.04 6.67
N ALA A 178 17.28 -8.88 5.66
CA ALA A 178 16.70 -10.21 5.58
C ALA A 178 17.78 -11.24 5.93
N GLY A 179 17.78 -11.73 7.17
CA GLY A 179 18.83 -12.63 7.65
C GLY A 179 20.20 -11.95 7.67
N ALA A 180 21.09 -12.31 6.74
CA ALA A 180 22.42 -11.71 6.60
C ALA A 180 22.51 -10.67 5.47
N ASP A 181 21.49 -10.59 4.64
CA ASP A 181 21.46 -9.73 3.45
C ASP A 181 20.89 -8.37 3.84
N LYS A 182 21.64 -7.30 3.56
CA LYS A 182 21.14 -5.92 3.71
C LYS A 182 20.24 -5.63 2.51
N ILE A 183 19.05 -5.11 2.76
CA ILE A 183 18.05 -4.85 1.70
C ILE A 183 17.97 -3.36 1.40
N PHE A 184 17.92 -2.50 2.41
CA PHE A 184 17.96 -1.06 2.20
C PHE A 184 18.49 -0.30 3.41
N THR A 185 18.91 0.93 3.16
CA THR A 185 19.32 1.91 4.17
C THR A 185 18.54 3.20 3.94
N VAL A 186 17.89 3.72 4.98
CA VAL A 186 17.27 5.05 4.95
C VAL A 186 18.07 6.00 5.82
N THR A 187 18.44 7.14 5.25
CA THR A 187 19.22 8.18 5.92
C THR A 187 18.44 9.48 5.97
N LEU A 188 18.26 10.04 7.17
CA LEU A 188 17.69 11.36 7.40
C LEU A 188 18.82 12.40 7.43
N ASP A 189 18.63 13.54 6.76
CA ASP A 189 19.45 14.74 6.92
C ASP A 189 18.56 15.91 7.37
N PRO A 190 18.33 16.07 8.68
CA PRO A 190 17.57 17.20 9.21
C PRO A 190 18.22 18.56 8.92
N SER A 191 19.50 18.61 8.55
CA SER A 191 20.19 19.88 8.29
C SER A 191 19.86 20.46 6.92
N SER A 192 19.58 19.60 5.94
CA SER A 192 19.05 19.96 4.63
C SER A 192 17.54 19.76 4.51
N ALA A 193 16.87 19.26 5.57
CA ALA A 193 15.46 18.88 5.56
C ALA A 193 15.13 17.85 4.47
N THR A 194 16.01 16.86 4.26
CA THR A 194 15.85 15.82 3.24
C THR A 194 16.12 14.43 3.79
N TYR A 195 15.67 13.39 3.09
CA TYR A 195 16.04 12.00 3.34
C TYR A 195 16.34 11.25 2.03
N THR A 196 17.09 10.16 2.13
CA THR A 196 17.44 9.30 0.99
C THR A 196 17.22 7.84 1.33
N VAL A 197 16.96 7.03 0.31
CA VAL A 197 16.87 5.57 0.41
C VAL A 197 17.92 4.96 -0.51
N ASP A 198 18.73 4.07 0.04
CA ASP A 198 19.74 3.28 -0.66
C ASP A 198 19.27 1.83 -0.69
N MET A 199 19.06 1.26 -1.87
CA MET A 199 18.54 -0.09 -2.05
C MET A 199 19.68 -1.05 -2.40
N ASP A 200 19.90 -2.05 -1.55
CA ASP A 200 20.92 -3.09 -1.70
C ASP A 200 20.34 -4.42 -2.23
N GLY A 201 19.04 -4.62 -2.07
CA GLY A 201 18.34 -5.84 -2.45
C GLY A 201 16.88 -5.58 -2.79
N THR A 202 16.19 -6.63 -3.22
CA THR A 202 14.76 -6.55 -3.58
C THR A 202 13.89 -6.70 -2.33
N ILE A 203 12.72 -6.09 -2.38
CA ILE A 203 11.60 -6.32 -1.49
C ILE A 203 10.57 -7.13 -2.27
N ASP A 204 10.10 -8.21 -1.67
CA ASP A 204 9.11 -9.10 -2.27
C ASP A 204 7.78 -8.37 -2.44
N SER A 205 7.21 -8.49 -3.64
CA SER A 205 5.81 -8.21 -3.88
C SER A 205 5.07 -9.54 -3.94
N ILE A 206 4.09 -9.75 -3.06
CA ILE A 206 3.45 -11.06 -2.93
C ILE A 206 2.06 -11.01 -3.55
N GLN A 207 1.82 -11.87 -4.54
CA GLN A 207 0.49 -12.16 -5.06
C GLN A 207 -0.02 -13.48 -4.54
N ASN A 208 -1.26 -13.48 -4.09
CA ASN A 208 -1.96 -14.70 -3.69
C ASN A 208 -2.72 -15.25 -4.90
N ILE A 209 -2.47 -16.50 -5.22
CA ILE A 209 -3.17 -17.27 -6.25
C ILE A 209 -4.21 -18.15 -5.56
N ASP A 210 -5.46 -18.03 -6.00
CA ASP A 210 -6.55 -18.93 -5.62
C ASP A 210 -7.09 -19.58 -6.91
N PHE A 211 -6.76 -20.87 -7.11
CA PHE A 211 -7.15 -21.63 -8.29
C PHE A 211 -8.65 -21.96 -8.29
N ASN A 212 -9.36 -21.69 -7.20
CA ASN A 212 -10.76 -22.00 -7.00
C ASN A 212 -11.66 -20.75 -6.92
N ALA A 213 -11.10 -19.53 -6.92
CA ALA A 213 -11.81 -18.25 -6.90
C ALA A 213 -12.43 -17.81 -8.25
N GLY A 214 -12.43 -18.67 -9.27
CA GLY A 214 -13.07 -18.41 -10.56
C GLY A 214 -12.19 -17.71 -11.61
N GLY A 215 -10.94 -17.39 -11.28
CA GLY A 215 -9.91 -16.95 -12.25
C GLY A 215 -9.36 -18.08 -13.11
N TYR A 216 -9.59 -19.34 -12.70
CA TYR A 216 -9.06 -20.54 -13.35
C TYR A 216 -10.16 -21.55 -13.73
N ASN A 217 -9.94 -22.25 -14.84
CA ASN A 217 -10.70 -23.39 -15.31
C ASN A 217 -10.01 -24.70 -14.90
N PHE A 218 -10.74 -25.56 -14.21
CA PHE A 218 -10.30 -26.92 -13.95
C PHE A 218 -10.41 -27.80 -15.21
N VAL A 219 -9.33 -28.50 -15.55
CA VAL A 219 -9.24 -29.40 -16.70
C VAL A 219 -8.90 -30.83 -16.26
N GLY A 220 -9.52 -31.82 -16.90
CA GLY A 220 -9.36 -33.24 -16.56
C GLY A 220 -10.26 -33.69 -15.41
N GLY A 221 -9.69 -34.42 -14.45
CA GLY A 221 -10.33 -34.81 -13.19
C GLY A 221 -10.67 -36.28 -13.01
N ASN A 222 -10.56 -37.13 -14.03
CA ASN A 222 -10.69 -38.59 -13.85
C ASN A 222 -9.72 -39.32 -14.79
N ASN A 223 -8.51 -38.75 -14.89
CA ASN A 223 -7.56 -39.00 -15.95
C ASN A 223 -6.14 -39.15 -15.37
N SER A 224 -5.15 -39.41 -16.23
CA SER A 224 -3.75 -39.59 -15.82
C SER A 224 -3.18 -38.36 -15.13
N TRP A 225 -3.63 -37.17 -15.49
CA TRP A 225 -3.32 -35.90 -14.83
C TRP A 225 -4.53 -34.95 -14.91
N SER A 226 -4.46 -33.83 -14.20
CA SER A 226 -5.47 -32.76 -14.22
C SER A 226 -4.79 -31.42 -13.98
N GLY A 227 -5.49 -30.30 -14.13
CA GLY A 227 -4.87 -29.02 -13.87
C GLY A 227 -5.86 -27.86 -13.75
N PHE A 228 -5.30 -26.67 -13.50
CA PHE A 228 -5.99 -25.39 -13.53
C PHE A 228 -5.25 -24.46 -14.47
N ILE A 229 -6.00 -23.81 -15.37
CA ILE A 229 -5.49 -22.82 -16.34
C ILE A 229 -6.36 -21.57 -16.30
N PRO A 230 -5.86 -20.34 -16.59
CA PRO A 230 -6.67 -19.14 -16.58
C PRO A 230 -7.94 -19.23 -17.41
N VAL A 231 -8.97 -18.50 -16.98
CA VAL A 231 -10.22 -18.38 -17.73
C VAL A 231 -9.94 -17.70 -19.08
N GLY A 232 -10.33 -18.38 -20.16
CA GLY A 232 -10.09 -17.92 -21.54
C GLY A 232 -9.09 -18.78 -22.29
N GLU A 233 -8.33 -19.61 -21.59
CA GLU A 233 -7.29 -20.46 -22.15
C GLU A 233 -7.74 -21.93 -22.36
N THR A 234 -6.92 -22.69 -23.09
CA THR A 234 -7.14 -24.14 -23.31
C THR A 234 -5.83 -24.90 -23.27
N VAL A 235 -5.81 -26.09 -22.67
CA VAL A 235 -4.61 -26.97 -22.65
C VAL A 235 -4.17 -27.49 -24.02
N GLY A 236 -5.02 -27.42 -25.06
CA GLY A 236 -4.65 -27.87 -26.40
C GLY A 236 -3.65 -26.95 -27.12
N ALA A 237 -3.68 -25.67 -26.78
CA ALA A 237 -2.74 -24.61 -27.17
C ALA A 237 -3.04 -23.40 -26.27
N PRO A 238 -2.41 -23.27 -25.10
CA PRO A 238 -2.53 -22.09 -24.26
C PRO A 238 -1.87 -20.93 -24.99
N ILE A 239 -2.15 -19.75 -24.45
CA ILE A 239 -1.51 -18.55 -24.91
C ILE A 239 -0.08 -18.61 -24.34
N ASP A 240 0.92 -18.33 -25.16
CA ASP A 240 2.31 -18.21 -24.71
C ASP A 240 2.44 -16.82 -24.07
N ASN A 241 1.94 -16.70 -22.84
CA ASN A 241 1.79 -15.45 -22.08
C ASN A 241 2.36 -15.54 -20.67
N ASN A 242 3.14 -16.59 -20.37
CA ASN A 242 3.70 -16.84 -19.05
C ASN A 242 2.62 -16.95 -17.95
N SER A 243 1.46 -17.52 -18.29
CA SER A 243 0.39 -17.79 -17.33
C SER A 243 0.82 -18.73 -16.21
N GLN A 244 0.35 -18.46 -15.00
CA GLN A 244 0.63 -19.25 -13.80
C GLN A 244 -0.38 -20.39 -13.65
N ASP A 245 -0.03 -21.59 -14.10
CA ASP A 245 -0.90 -22.76 -14.12
C ASP A 245 -0.61 -23.76 -12.99
N LEU A 246 -1.57 -24.64 -12.73
CA LEU A 246 -1.42 -25.73 -11.78
C LEU A 246 -1.54 -27.08 -12.47
N LEU A 247 -0.53 -27.92 -12.34
CA LEU A 247 -0.53 -29.31 -12.80
C LEU A 247 -0.70 -30.26 -11.61
N LEU A 248 -1.60 -31.22 -11.74
CA LEU A 248 -1.91 -32.22 -10.72
C LEU A 248 -1.58 -33.62 -11.27
N THR A 249 -0.72 -34.36 -10.56
CA THR A 249 -0.28 -35.69 -10.99
C THR A 249 -0.31 -36.73 -9.86
N PRO A 250 -0.61 -38.01 -10.16
CA PRO A 250 -0.72 -39.06 -9.15
C PRO A 250 0.60 -39.82 -8.99
N SER A 251 0.82 -40.33 -7.78
CA SER A 251 1.90 -41.28 -7.51
C SER A 251 1.41 -42.36 -6.53
N ILE A 252 1.80 -43.60 -6.78
CA ILE A 252 1.52 -44.74 -5.91
C ILE A 252 2.84 -45.42 -5.54
N ASN A 253 3.11 -45.53 -4.24
CA ASN A 253 4.34 -46.03 -3.65
C ASN A 253 5.60 -45.30 -4.17
N HIS A 254 5.51 -43.99 -4.37
CA HIS A 254 6.58 -43.14 -4.93
C HIS A 254 6.97 -43.50 -6.37
N THR A 255 5.98 -43.92 -7.16
CA THR A 255 6.13 -44.21 -8.59
C THR A 255 4.97 -43.58 -9.36
N ASN A 256 5.26 -43.03 -10.55
CA ASN A 256 4.24 -42.51 -11.47
C ASN A 256 3.26 -43.64 -11.79
N ASP A 257 2.05 -43.57 -11.24
CA ASP A 257 1.02 -44.61 -11.32
C ASP A 257 -0.34 -44.05 -10.88
N GLY A 258 -1.42 -44.71 -11.29
CA GLY A 258 -2.79 -44.34 -10.99
C GLY A 258 -3.31 -43.15 -11.79
N THR A 259 -4.42 -42.56 -11.30
CA THR A 259 -5.10 -41.42 -11.92
C THR A 259 -5.37 -40.32 -10.89
N ILE A 260 -5.56 -39.09 -11.36
CA ILE A 260 -6.19 -38.02 -10.58
C ILE A 260 -7.70 -38.14 -10.73
N ASN A 261 -8.40 -38.35 -9.61
CA ASN A 261 -9.85 -38.48 -9.54
C ASN A 261 -10.42 -37.30 -8.74
N SER A 262 -10.43 -36.14 -9.38
CA SER A 262 -10.75 -34.86 -8.80
C SER A 262 -11.81 -34.10 -9.58
N THR A 263 -12.54 -33.26 -8.86
CA THR A 263 -13.19 -32.07 -9.42
C THR A 263 -12.31 -30.87 -9.08
N ALA A 264 -12.71 -29.67 -9.52
CA ALA A 264 -12.06 -28.43 -9.08
C ALA A 264 -11.91 -28.34 -7.55
N ASN A 265 -12.87 -28.86 -6.77
CA ASN A 265 -12.94 -28.56 -5.34
C ASN A 265 -12.45 -29.69 -4.43
N THR A 266 -12.44 -30.93 -4.93
CA THR A 266 -12.06 -32.12 -4.14
C THR A 266 -11.70 -33.28 -5.04
N GLY A 267 -10.78 -34.12 -4.61
CA GLY A 267 -10.45 -35.38 -5.23
C GLY A 267 -9.39 -36.19 -4.49
N GLY A 268 -8.80 -37.13 -5.22
CA GLY A 268 -7.79 -38.05 -4.72
C GLY A 268 -7.10 -38.81 -5.84
N VAL A 269 -6.46 -39.91 -5.49
CA VAL A 269 -5.57 -40.66 -6.37
C VAL A 269 -6.11 -42.08 -6.61
N GLY A 270 -5.81 -42.66 -7.77
CA GLY A 270 -6.01 -44.09 -8.04
C GLY A 270 -7.47 -44.49 -8.24
N GLY A 271 -8.04 -45.27 -7.32
CA GLY A 271 -9.36 -45.89 -7.52
C GLY A 271 -10.57 -45.01 -7.16
N GLY A 272 -10.36 -43.79 -6.67
CA GLY A 272 -11.45 -42.94 -6.23
C GLY A 272 -11.03 -41.54 -5.77
N ALA A 273 -12.01 -40.78 -5.28
CA ALA A 273 -11.88 -39.36 -4.93
C ALA A 273 -11.25 -39.10 -3.56
N SER A 274 -10.36 -39.98 -3.11
CA SER A 274 -9.61 -39.83 -1.85
C SER A 274 -8.18 -40.35 -2.03
N VAL A 275 -7.24 -39.79 -1.27
CA VAL A 275 -5.87 -40.27 -1.12
C VAL A 275 -5.82 -41.23 0.08
N GLY A 276 -5.29 -42.42 -0.16
CA GLY A 276 -5.20 -43.51 0.79
C GLY A 276 -3.81 -44.14 0.86
N SER A 277 -3.75 -45.33 1.44
CA SER A 277 -2.50 -46.00 1.77
C SER A 277 -1.58 -46.20 0.57
N GLY A 278 -0.41 -45.56 0.60
CA GLY A 278 0.60 -45.63 -0.47
C GLY A 278 0.34 -44.66 -1.62
N GLU A 279 -0.70 -43.83 -1.56
CA GLU A 279 -1.02 -42.84 -2.59
C GLU A 279 -0.47 -41.46 -2.19
N THR A 280 -0.04 -40.72 -3.22
CA THR A 280 0.49 -39.36 -3.14
C THR A 280 -0.19 -38.51 -4.21
N PHE A 281 -0.68 -37.35 -3.80
CA PHE A 281 -1.23 -36.33 -4.69
C PHE A 281 -0.17 -35.25 -4.88
N ARG A 282 0.36 -35.08 -6.10
CA ARG A 282 1.36 -34.07 -6.43
C ARG A 282 0.70 -32.85 -7.07
N VAL A 283 1.20 -31.69 -6.69
CA VAL A 283 0.81 -30.38 -7.19
C VAL A 283 2.07 -29.68 -7.67
N ASP A 284 2.15 -29.40 -8.96
CA ASP A 284 3.27 -28.75 -9.63
C ASP A 284 2.81 -27.37 -10.12
N PHE A 285 3.56 -26.32 -9.79
CA PHE A 285 3.30 -24.92 -10.16
C PHE A 285 4.05 -24.60 -11.45
N VAL A 286 3.34 -24.53 -12.57
CA VAL A 286 3.93 -24.55 -13.92
C VAL A 286 3.51 -23.36 -14.76
N THR A 287 4.36 -22.94 -15.68
CA THR A 287 4.08 -21.86 -16.63
C THR A 287 3.55 -22.42 -17.95
N ASP A 288 2.40 -21.92 -18.41
CA ASP A 288 1.77 -22.26 -19.69
C ASP A 288 1.57 -23.77 -19.93
N LEU A 289 0.69 -24.38 -19.13
CA LEU A 289 0.33 -25.79 -19.16
C LEU A 289 -0.43 -26.19 -20.44
N ARG A 290 0.12 -27.21 -21.09
CA ARG A 290 -0.34 -27.85 -22.33
C ARG A 290 -0.56 -29.34 -22.13
N GLY A 291 -1.31 -29.93 -23.06
CA GLY A 291 -1.47 -31.37 -23.20
C GLY A 291 -2.93 -31.78 -23.37
N ASP A 292 -3.17 -33.07 -23.54
CA ASP A 292 -4.50 -33.64 -23.57
C ASP A 292 -4.77 -34.50 -22.33
N PRO A 293 -5.46 -33.96 -21.31
CA PRO A 293 -5.83 -34.76 -20.17
C PRO A 293 -6.89 -35.84 -20.52
N ALA A 294 -7.30 -36.04 -21.78
CA ALA A 294 -8.49 -36.82 -22.17
C ALA A 294 -8.49 -38.35 -21.87
N ASP A 295 -9.48 -38.68 -21.04
CA ASP A 295 -10.52 -39.71 -21.12
C ASP A 295 -10.16 -41.17 -21.49
N GLY A 296 -10.12 -41.99 -20.44
CA GLY A 296 -10.40 -43.43 -20.52
C GLY A 296 -9.22 -44.31 -20.90
N GLN A 297 -8.01 -43.75 -20.96
CA GLN A 297 -6.79 -44.47 -21.34
C GLN A 297 -5.81 -44.51 -20.19
N GLY A 298 -6.07 -45.36 -19.20
CA GLY A 298 -5.02 -45.93 -18.33
C GLY A 298 -4.30 -44.99 -17.36
N ASP A 299 -3.44 -45.61 -16.57
CA ASP A 299 -2.74 -44.99 -15.45
C ASP A 299 -1.59 -44.08 -15.91
N TYR A 300 -1.16 -43.17 -15.03
CA TYR A 300 -0.03 -42.25 -15.23
C TYR A 300 1.33 -42.97 -15.39
N ASP A 301 1.38 -44.27 -15.07
CA ASP A 301 2.52 -45.16 -15.32
C ASP A 301 2.86 -45.27 -16.82
N THR A 302 1.84 -45.11 -17.66
CA THR A 302 1.90 -45.28 -19.09
C THR A 302 2.43 -44.00 -19.72
N ALA A 303 3.62 -44.08 -20.33
CA ALA A 303 4.37 -42.90 -20.79
C ALA A 303 3.63 -42.02 -21.80
N VAL A 304 2.70 -42.58 -22.58
CA VAL A 304 1.91 -41.79 -23.54
C VAL A 304 0.81 -40.96 -22.88
N ASN A 305 0.48 -41.25 -21.62
CA ASN A 305 -0.51 -40.52 -20.83
C ASN A 305 0.12 -39.39 -19.98
N ARG A 306 1.44 -39.23 -20.06
CA ARG A 306 2.22 -38.12 -19.49
C ARG A 306 2.54 -37.14 -20.60
N ASP A 307 1.49 -36.66 -21.25
CA ASP A 307 1.52 -35.80 -22.41
C ASP A 307 1.36 -34.32 -22.05
N HIS A 308 1.31 -34.02 -20.75
CA HIS A 308 1.44 -32.65 -20.26
C HIS A 308 2.80 -32.05 -20.69
N VAL A 309 2.78 -30.76 -20.97
CA VAL A 309 3.94 -29.94 -21.36
C VAL A 309 3.74 -28.57 -20.72
N PHE A 310 4.82 -27.89 -20.36
CA PHE A 310 4.82 -26.55 -19.80
C PHE A 310 6.16 -25.89 -20.14
N ASP A 311 6.25 -24.56 -20.05
CA ASP A 311 7.48 -23.83 -20.40
C ASP A 311 8.49 -23.81 -19.26
N GLY A 312 8.02 -23.89 -18.01
CA GLY A 312 8.84 -24.01 -16.82
C GLY A 312 7.99 -24.15 -15.57
N HIS A 313 8.62 -24.01 -14.42
CA HIS A 313 7.98 -23.86 -13.13
C HIS A 313 8.11 -22.43 -12.61
N TYR A 314 7.18 -22.02 -11.78
CA TYR A 314 7.31 -20.77 -11.03
C TYR A 314 7.34 -21.04 -9.54
N THR A 315 8.18 -20.28 -8.83
CA THR A 315 8.37 -20.44 -7.39
C THR A 315 7.17 -19.89 -6.63
N VAL A 316 6.70 -20.67 -5.67
CA VAL A 316 5.67 -20.27 -4.73
C VAL A 316 6.13 -20.48 -3.29
N ASN A 317 5.37 -19.91 -2.36
CA ASN A 317 5.41 -20.25 -0.96
C ASN A 317 3.98 -20.27 -0.41
N GLY A 318 3.79 -20.79 0.80
CA GLY A 318 2.47 -20.84 1.42
C GLY A 318 1.43 -21.66 0.64
N ALA A 319 1.86 -22.63 -0.18
CA ALA A 319 0.94 -23.47 -0.96
C ALA A 319 -0.07 -24.14 -0.03
N VAL A 320 -1.34 -23.85 -0.27
CA VAL A 320 -2.46 -24.25 0.57
C VAL A 320 -3.36 -25.24 -0.16
N ALA A 321 -3.83 -26.24 0.57
CA ALA A 321 -4.88 -27.13 0.11
C ALA A 321 -5.91 -27.39 1.22
N LEU A 322 -7.17 -27.61 0.82
CA LEU A 322 -8.24 -28.07 1.69
C LEU A 322 -8.30 -29.60 1.75
N PHE A 323 -8.35 -30.11 2.96
CA PHE A 323 -8.44 -31.53 3.27
C PHE A 323 -9.76 -31.88 3.95
N LYS A 324 -10.34 -33.02 3.55
CA LYS A 324 -11.55 -33.58 4.16
C LYS A 324 -11.32 -35.02 4.57
N SER A 325 -11.59 -35.32 5.84
CA SER A 325 -11.53 -36.69 6.38
C SER A 325 -12.55 -36.87 7.50
N SER A 326 -13.23 -38.02 7.52
CA SER A 326 -14.39 -38.27 8.38
C SER A 326 -14.03 -38.52 9.86
N SER A 327 -12.94 -39.24 10.13
CA SER A 327 -12.53 -39.60 11.50
C SER A 327 -11.10 -39.20 11.86
N GLY A 328 -10.45 -38.40 11.00
CA GLY A 328 -9.08 -37.94 11.19
C GLY A 328 -8.08 -38.69 10.31
N SER A 329 -7.23 -37.93 9.62
CA SER A 329 -6.10 -38.45 8.84
C SER A 329 -4.78 -37.83 9.30
N THR A 330 -3.67 -38.44 8.88
CA THR A 330 -2.33 -37.85 8.93
C THR A 330 -1.83 -37.71 7.51
N VAL A 331 -1.53 -36.47 7.13
CA VAL A 331 -0.97 -36.12 5.82
C VAL A 331 0.53 -35.87 6.03
N ASN A 332 1.36 -36.54 5.23
CA ASN A 332 2.77 -36.18 5.07
C ASN A 332 2.87 -35.22 3.89
N ILE A 333 3.46 -34.05 4.12
CA ILE A 333 3.61 -32.99 3.12
C ILE A 333 5.10 -32.81 2.86
N THR A 334 5.48 -32.82 1.59
CA THR A 334 6.86 -32.65 1.15
C THR A 334 6.90 -31.61 0.03
N ALA A 335 7.79 -30.62 0.15
CA ALA A 335 8.01 -29.59 -0.87
C ALA A 335 9.28 -29.90 -1.67
N PHE A 336 9.32 -29.46 -2.93
CA PHE A 336 10.41 -29.70 -3.86
C PHE A 336 10.66 -28.52 -4.80
N ASP A 337 11.93 -28.38 -5.19
CA ASP A 337 12.40 -27.64 -6.36
C ASP A 337 12.60 -28.62 -7.54
N ASP A 338 11.59 -28.73 -8.39
CA ASP A 338 11.66 -29.42 -9.68
C ASP A 338 12.46 -28.59 -10.71
N PRO A 339 13.33 -29.24 -11.51
CA PRO A 339 14.20 -28.55 -12.46
C PRO A 339 13.49 -28.22 -13.78
N ASP A 340 13.73 -27.01 -14.30
CA ASP A 340 13.24 -26.60 -15.61
C ASP A 340 14.03 -27.20 -16.80
N GLY A 341 13.52 -26.95 -18.01
CA GLY A 341 14.10 -27.42 -19.27
C GLY A 341 13.70 -28.87 -19.62
N ASN A 342 12.75 -29.45 -18.88
CA ASN A 342 12.14 -30.73 -19.17
C ASN A 342 10.69 -30.77 -18.64
N THR A 343 9.91 -31.79 -19.02
CA THR A 343 8.48 -31.94 -18.62
C THR A 343 8.26 -33.12 -17.67
N VAL A 344 9.32 -33.60 -17.01
CA VAL A 344 9.23 -34.61 -15.96
C VAL A 344 8.85 -33.89 -14.66
N VAL A 345 8.00 -34.52 -13.86
CA VAL A 345 7.54 -33.99 -12.56
C VAL A 345 7.92 -34.95 -11.44
N GLY A 346 8.24 -34.40 -10.26
CA GLY A 346 8.68 -35.15 -9.08
C GLY A 346 10.07 -35.75 -9.21
N ASP A 347 10.94 -35.13 -10.01
CA ASP A 347 12.38 -35.40 -10.05
C ASP A 347 13.21 -34.34 -9.32
N GLY A 348 12.52 -33.41 -8.65
CA GLY A 348 13.05 -32.29 -7.90
C GLY A 348 13.82 -32.63 -6.65
N VAL A 349 14.53 -31.61 -6.17
CA VAL A 349 15.27 -31.65 -4.92
C VAL A 349 14.31 -31.32 -3.80
N LYS A 350 14.33 -32.13 -2.74
CA LYS A 350 13.44 -31.95 -1.59
C LYS A 350 13.88 -30.76 -0.74
N ASP A 351 12.92 -29.93 -0.38
CA ASP A 351 13.09 -28.82 0.54
C ASP A 351 12.66 -29.14 1.96
N THR A 352 13.28 -28.43 2.91
CA THR A 352 12.89 -28.52 4.31
C THR A 352 11.73 -27.56 4.57
N ILE A 353 10.61 -28.09 5.02
CA ILE A 353 9.47 -27.28 5.45
C ILE A 353 9.85 -26.54 6.74
N THR A 354 9.87 -25.21 6.66
CA THR A 354 10.22 -24.28 7.74
C THR A 354 9.00 -23.74 8.47
N GLY A 355 7.82 -23.80 7.84
CA GLY A 355 6.57 -23.30 8.40
C GLY A 355 5.34 -24.07 7.94
N VAL A 356 4.31 -24.10 8.78
CA VAL A 356 2.99 -24.66 8.45
C VAL A 356 1.91 -23.73 9.00
N SER A 357 0.91 -23.37 8.21
CA SER A 357 -0.31 -22.76 8.73
C SER A 357 -1.47 -23.76 8.67
N ILE A 358 -2.33 -23.76 9.68
CA ILE A 358 -3.49 -24.66 9.75
C ILE A 358 -4.73 -23.82 10.05
N ALA A 359 -5.75 -23.94 9.20
CA ALA A 359 -7.09 -23.45 9.50
C ALA A 359 -8.11 -24.58 9.54
N TYR A 360 -9.02 -24.54 10.49
CA TYR A 360 -10.07 -25.55 10.65
C TYR A 360 -11.45 -24.91 10.75
N GLN A 361 -12.31 -25.25 9.78
CA GLN A 361 -13.63 -24.63 9.61
C GLN A 361 -13.56 -23.09 9.55
N GLY A 362 -12.59 -22.57 8.80
CA GLY A 362 -12.40 -21.13 8.57
C GLY A 362 -11.72 -20.35 9.70
N VAL A 363 -11.28 -21.02 10.77
CA VAL A 363 -10.51 -20.40 11.86
C VAL A 363 -9.05 -20.85 11.75
N ALA A 364 -8.12 -19.91 11.58
CA ALA A 364 -6.69 -20.18 11.56
C ALA A 364 -6.14 -20.44 12.97
N TYR A 365 -5.05 -21.20 13.04
CA TYR A 365 -4.18 -21.19 14.20
C TYR A 365 -3.57 -19.80 14.36
N GLU A 366 -3.43 -19.34 15.60
CA GLU A 366 -2.62 -18.18 15.98
C GLU A 366 -1.92 -18.52 17.30
N ASP A 367 -0.67 -18.10 17.45
CA ASP A 367 0.03 -18.19 18.73
C ASP A 367 -0.37 -17.05 19.69
N ALA A 368 0.31 -16.93 20.84
CA ALA A 368 -0.01 -15.91 21.84
C ALA A 368 0.29 -14.47 21.37
N SER A 369 1.08 -14.32 20.30
CA SER A 369 1.42 -13.05 19.67
C SER A 369 0.58 -12.79 18.42
N GLY A 370 -0.34 -13.69 18.07
CA GLY A 370 -1.16 -13.59 16.86
C GLY A 370 -0.49 -14.15 15.60
N ASN A 371 0.66 -14.82 15.69
CA ASN A 371 1.34 -15.36 14.51
C ASN A 371 0.63 -16.65 14.03
N PRO A 372 0.21 -16.73 12.75
CA PRO A 372 -0.49 -17.89 12.21
C PRO A 372 0.42 -19.05 11.76
N ILE A 373 1.74 -18.86 11.81
CA ILE A 373 2.72 -19.84 11.31
C ILE A 373 3.25 -20.71 12.45
N ILE A 374 3.08 -22.01 12.30
CA ILE A 374 3.68 -23.04 13.15
C ILE A 374 5.06 -23.37 12.61
N ILE A 375 6.10 -23.17 13.41
CA ILE A 375 7.45 -23.69 13.11
C ILE A 375 7.52 -25.17 13.54
N PRO A 376 7.54 -26.13 12.59
CA PRO A 376 7.50 -27.54 12.93
C PRO A 376 8.83 -27.98 13.55
N THR A 377 8.78 -28.90 14.51
CA THR A 377 9.98 -29.46 15.15
C THR A 377 9.99 -30.97 15.05
N SER A 378 11.16 -31.59 15.25
CA SER A 378 11.29 -33.05 15.23
C SER A 378 10.51 -33.77 16.34
N THR A 379 10.00 -33.03 17.32
CA THR A 379 9.14 -33.55 18.38
C THR A 379 7.69 -33.24 18.05
N ALA A 380 6.87 -34.29 17.98
CA ALA A 380 5.45 -34.16 17.75
C ALA A 380 4.80 -33.20 18.77
N THR A 381 4.22 -32.12 18.26
CA THR A 381 3.64 -31.04 19.08
C THR A 381 2.17 -30.87 18.71
N ASN A 382 1.33 -30.66 19.72
CA ASN A 382 -0.11 -30.49 19.54
C ASN A 382 -0.49 -29.01 19.46
N TYR A 383 -1.31 -28.67 18.48
CA TYR A 383 -1.87 -27.34 18.27
C TYR A 383 -3.39 -27.45 18.30
N ILE A 384 -4.05 -26.50 18.96
CA ILE A 384 -5.52 -26.50 19.08
C ILE A 384 -6.06 -25.38 18.20
N VAL A 385 -6.87 -25.74 17.22
CA VAL A 385 -7.50 -24.80 16.29
C VAL A 385 -9.00 -25.02 16.36
N ASN A 386 -9.76 -23.99 16.73
CA ASN A 386 -11.21 -24.07 16.90
C ASN A 386 -11.67 -25.28 17.76
N GLY A 387 -10.94 -25.57 18.83
CA GLY A 387 -11.19 -26.70 19.74
C GLY A 387 -10.83 -28.09 19.19
N HIS A 388 -10.29 -28.18 17.97
CA HIS A 388 -9.79 -29.41 17.35
C HIS A 388 -8.27 -29.51 17.52
N THR A 389 -7.76 -30.72 17.82
CA THR A 389 -6.32 -30.94 18.01
C THR A 389 -5.68 -31.41 16.73
N PHE A 390 -4.61 -30.73 16.33
CA PHE A 390 -3.70 -31.11 15.27
C PHE A 390 -2.34 -31.48 15.86
N THR A 391 -1.65 -32.45 15.28
CA THR A 391 -0.31 -32.85 15.72
C THR A 391 0.66 -32.62 14.57
N VAL A 392 1.64 -31.73 14.74
CA VAL A 392 2.63 -31.37 13.72
C VAL A 392 3.99 -31.93 14.11
N THR A 393 4.70 -32.55 13.16
CA THR A 393 6.05 -33.11 13.36
C THR A 393 6.91 -32.94 12.11
N LEU A 394 8.06 -32.28 12.23
CA LEU A 394 9.10 -32.25 11.20
C LEU A 394 9.83 -33.61 11.16
N LEU A 395 9.99 -34.18 9.98
CA LEU A 395 10.73 -35.42 9.79
C LEU A 395 12.19 -35.13 9.43
N ALA A 396 13.05 -36.14 9.60
CA ALA A 396 14.50 -36.00 9.36
C ALA A 396 14.85 -35.73 7.90
N ASP A 397 13.93 -35.95 6.97
CA ASP A 397 14.09 -35.69 5.56
C ASP A 397 13.55 -34.31 5.15
N GLY A 398 13.10 -33.46 6.09
CA GLY A 398 12.59 -32.12 5.80
C GLY A 398 11.08 -32.04 5.54
N SER A 399 10.40 -33.18 5.36
CA SER A 399 8.94 -33.23 5.22
C SER A 399 8.22 -33.03 6.56
N VAL A 400 6.94 -32.68 6.55
CA VAL A 400 6.13 -32.51 7.76
C VAL A 400 4.94 -33.46 7.80
N ASN A 401 4.70 -34.06 8.96
CA ASN A 401 3.45 -34.78 9.23
C ASN A 401 2.47 -33.87 9.97
N VAL A 402 1.27 -33.73 9.42
CA VAL A 402 0.13 -33.07 10.07
C VAL A 402 -0.95 -34.11 10.35
N GLY A 403 -1.08 -34.49 11.62
CA GLY A 403 -2.10 -35.39 12.12
C GLY A 403 -3.33 -34.65 12.63
N GLY A 404 -4.49 -35.32 12.62
CA GLY A 404 -5.77 -34.72 13.05
C GLY A 404 -6.50 -33.99 11.94
N VAL A 405 -6.11 -34.21 10.67
CA VAL A 405 -6.77 -33.62 9.51
C VAL A 405 -8.21 -34.14 9.41
N ALA A 406 -9.20 -33.25 9.41
CA ALA A 406 -10.62 -33.60 9.44
C ALA A 406 -11.47 -32.64 8.57
N GLY A 407 -12.66 -33.08 8.18
CA GLY A 407 -13.60 -32.26 7.43
C GLY A 407 -14.89 -32.99 7.05
N ALA A 408 -15.97 -32.24 6.83
CA ALA A 408 -17.25 -32.81 6.44
C ALA A 408 -17.24 -33.27 4.96
N SER A 409 -17.78 -34.45 4.68
CA SER A 409 -17.95 -34.93 3.31
C SER A 409 -19.04 -34.12 2.57
N GLY A 410 -18.75 -33.63 1.36
CA GLY A 410 -19.69 -32.87 0.51
C GLY A 410 -19.09 -31.58 -0.09
N ALA A 411 -19.92 -30.78 -0.79
CA ALA A 411 -19.53 -29.53 -1.47
C ALA A 411 -19.32 -28.31 -0.52
N SER A 412 -19.36 -28.50 0.80
CA SER A 412 -19.03 -27.44 1.77
C SER A 412 -17.51 -27.26 1.86
N LEU A 413 -17.02 -26.02 1.97
CA LEU A 413 -15.60 -25.70 2.25
C LEU A 413 -15.19 -25.99 3.72
N SER A 414 -15.98 -26.79 4.44
CA SER A 414 -15.76 -27.11 5.85
C SER A 414 -14.76 -28.27 5.99
N GLY A 415 -13.48 -27.94 5.96
CA GLY A 415 -12.37 -28.89 6.13
C GLY A 415 -11.20 -28.29 6.91
N THR A 416 -10.06 -28.98 6.83
CA THR A 416 -8.77 -28.48 7.32
C THR A 416 -8.03 -27.88 6.14
N GLN A 417 -7.68 -26.60 6.18
CA GLN A 417 -6.74 -26.00 5.24
C GLN A 417 -5.35 -26.08 5.84
N ILE A 418 -4.36 -26.48 5.03
CA ILE A 418 -2.96 -26.52 5.44
C ILE A 418 -2.14 -25.80 4.39
N ALA A 419 -1.43 -24.75 4.80
CA ALA A 419 -0.40 -24.09 4.00
C ALA A 419 0.99 -24.53 4.49
N VAL A 420 1.94 -24.69 3.58
CA VAL A 420 3.33 -25.05 3.91
C VAL A 420 4.32 -24.04 3.36
N PHE A 421 5.42 -23.85 4.09
CA PHE A 421 6.47 -22.89 3.76
C PHE A 421 7.86 -23.52 3.82
N THR A 422 8.74 -23.10 2.93
CA THR A 422 10.19 -23.43 2.92
C THR A 422 11.00 -22.15 3.11
N GLY A 423 12.34 -22.25 3.13
CA GLY A 423 13.22 -21.10 3.35
C GLY A 423 13.35 -20.17 2.14
N ASP A 424 13.17 -20.74 0.95
CA ASP A 424 13.48 -20.15 -0.37
C ASP A 424 12.31 -20.28 -1.37
N GLY A 425 11.17 -20.78 -0.91
CA GLY A 425 10.08 -21.18 -1.79
C GLY A 425 10.26 -22.61 -2.32
N PHE A 426 9.32 -23.05 -3.14
CA PHE A 426 9.33 -24.33 -3.82
C PHE A 426 8.41 -24.24 -5.04
N ASN A 427 8.49 -25.19 -5.95
CA ASN A 427 7.66 -25.19 -7.16
C ASN A 427 6.86 -26.49 -7.37
N SER A 428 7.00 -27.46 -6.45
CA SER A 428 6.13 -28.62 -6.36
C SER A 428 5.90 -29.07 -4.91
N VAL A 429 4.73 -29.63 -4.63
CA VAL A 429 4.35 -30.17 -3.32
C VAL A 429 3.61 -31.50 -3.43
N GLU A 430 4.03 -32.46 -2.62
CA GLU A 430 3.42 -33.79 -2.53
C GLU A 430 2.65 -33.96 -1.21
N TYR A 431 1.40 -34.39 -1.32
CA TYR A 431 0.52 -34.73 -0.20
C TYR A 431 0.29 -36.24 -0.15
N THR A 432 0.95 -36.90 0.79
CA THR A 432 0.97 -38.37 0.92
C THR A 432 0.18 -38.82 2.15
N TRP A 433 -0.57 -39.92 2.02
CA TRP A 433 -1.20 -40.55 3.18
C TRP A 433 -0.14 -41.14 4.12
N ALA A 434 -0.18 -40.75 5.39
CA ALA A 434 0.75 -41.24 6.42
C ALA A 434 0.06 -42.05 7.53
N GLY A 435 -1.26 -41.99 7.65
CA GLY A 435 -2.02 -42.77 8.63
C GLY A 435 -3.46 -42.30 8.82
N GLY A 436 -4.27 -43.09 9.52
CA GLY A 436 -5.68 -42.78 9.81
C GLY A 436 -6.61 -43.08 8.63
N ASP A 437 -7.71 -42.34 8.54
CA ASP A 437 -8.66 -42.45 7.42
C ASP A 437 -8.03 -41.92 6.12
N THR A 438 -8.60 -42.28 4.97
CA THR A 438 -8.30 -41.59 3.70
C THR A 438 -8.73 -40.13 3.78
N PHE A 439 -8.14 -39.26 2.97
CA PHE A 439 -8.54 -37.85 2.88
C PHE A 439 -8.86 -37.46 1.44
N GLN A 440 -9.80 -36.55 1.25
CA GLN A 440 -9.97 -35.85 -0.02
C GLN A 440 -9.16 -34.55 0.03
N ILE A 441 -8.64 -34.11 -1.11
CA ILE A 441 -7.85 -32.89 -1.26
C ILE A 441 -8.38 -32.04 -2.42
N GLY A 442 -8.33 -30.72 -2.32
CA GLY A 442 -8.70 -29.78 -3.38
C GLY A 442 -8.64 -28.35 -2.84
N ASP A 443 -9.24 -27.38 -3.53
CA ASP A 443 -9.24 -25.97 -3.10
C ASP A 443 -7.80 -25.46 -2.90
N PHE A 444 -7.10 -25.32 -4.02
CA PHE A 444 -5.67 -25.02 -4.03
C PHE A 444 -5.44 -23.52 -4.12
N GLY A 445 -4.39 -23.07 -3.43
CA GLY A 445 -3.86 -21.73 -3.58
C GLY A 445 -2.38 -21.71 -3.25
N ALA A 446 -1.74 -20.58 -3.49
CA ALA A 446 -0.36 -20.33 -3.11
C ALA A 446 -0.09 -18.83 -3.08
N SER A 447 1.07 -18.44 -2.60
CA SER A 447 1.61 -17.09 -2.76
C SER A 447 2.83 -17.14 -3.66
N THR A 448 2.95 -16.23 -4.61
CA THR A 448 4.11 -16.11 -5.49
C THR A 448 4.64 -14.68 -5.48
N LEU A 449 5.87 -14.51 -5.93
CA LEU A 449 6.47 -13.19 -6.07
C LEU A 449 6.04 -12.57 -7.39
N THR A 450 5.72 -11.28 -7.37
CA THR A 450 5.39 -10.48 -8.53
C THR A 450 6.30 -9.27 -8.64
N ASN A 451 6.13 -8.56 -9.75
CA ASN A 451 6.81 -7.31 -10.03
C ASN A 451 5.98 -6.08 -9.63
N ASP A 452 4.88 -6.27 -8.88
CA ASP A 452 4.03 -5.16 -8.44
C ASP A 452 4.81 -4.25 -7.49
N PRO A 453 4.60 -2.91 -7.55
CA PRO A 453 5.22 -2.01 -6.61
C PRO A 453 4.93 -2.37 -5.15
N VAL A 454 5.96 -2.32 -4.31
CA VAL A 454 5.84 -2.53 -2.87
C VAL A 454 5.80 -1.19 -2.17
N ASN A 455 4.65 -0.89 -1.55
CA ASN A 455 4.46 0.33 -0.76
C ASN A 455 4.70 0.03 0.72
N PHE A 456 5.50 0.85 1.38
CA PHE A 456 5.73 0.74 2.81
C PHE A 456 5.98 2.10 3.45
N THR A 457 5.79 2.14 4.77
CA THR A 457 6.01 3.34 5.56
C THR A 457 7.03 3.10 6.66
N ILE A 458 7.81 4.13 6.98
CA ILE A 458 8.75 4.11 8.09
C ILE A 458 8.43 5.28 9.03
N PRO A 459 8.11 5.01 10.31
CA PRO A 459 7.78 6.06 11.25
C PRO A 459 9.02 6.87 11.67
N VAL A 460 8.88 8.18 11.64
CA VAL A 460 9.85 9.17 12.14
C VAL A 460 9.17 10.10 13.15
N GLU A 461 9.98 10.66 14.04
CA GLU A 461 9.54 11.57 15.09
C GLU A 461 10.45 12.80 15.15
N VAL A 462 9.86 13.93 15.52
CA VAL A 462 10.59 15.15 15.81
C VAL A 462 10.88 15.20 17.29
N VAL A 463 12.11 15.52 17.63
CA VAL A 463 12.56 15.74 19.00
C VAL A 463 13.08 17.16 19.08
N ASP A 464 12.56 17.93 20.02
CA ASP A 464 12.96 19.32 20.17
C ASP A 464 14.22 19.49 21.04
N GLY A 465 14.50 20.73 21.44
CA GLY A 465 15.69 21.13 22.19
C GLY A 465 15.71 20.66 23.65
N ASP A 466 14.57 20.36 24.26
CA ASP A 466 14.48 19.81 25.62
C ASP A 466 14.13 18.32 25.70
N GLY A 467 13.72 17.73 24.58
CA GLY A 467 13.60 16.29 24.38
C GLY A 467 12.16 15.78 24.36
N ASP A 468 11.18 16.67 24.27
CA ASP A 468 9.81 16.33 23.93
C ASP A 468 9.77 15.72 22.52
N VAL A 469 8.80 14.83 22.30
CA VAL A 469 8.67 14.04 21.07
C VAL A 469 7.32 14.32 20.43
N SER A 470 7.31 14.56 19.12
CA SER A 470 6.08 14.79 18.37
C SER A 470 5.24 13.52 18.27
N ALA A 471 4.00 13.66 17.78
CA ALA A 471 3.33 12.51 17.19
C ALA A 471 4.18 11.95 16.04
N GLN A 472 4.09 10.63 15.80
CA GLN A 472 4.80 10.00 14.69
C GLN A 472 4.25 10.47 13.35
N SER A 473 5.14 10.65 12.40
CA SER A 473 4.86 10.83 10.97
C SER A 473 5.52 9.69 10.19
N ASN A 474 5.14 9.48 8.94
CA ASN A 474 5.63 8.37 8.15
C ASN A 474 6.37 8.87 6.91
N LEU A 475 7.57 8.34 6.66
CA LEU A 475 8.15 8.34 5.32
C LEU A 475 7.33 7.37 4.47
N SER A 476 6.91 7.78 3.28
CA SER A 476 6.17 6.92 2.35
C SER A 476 7.10 6.53 1.20
N ILE A 477 7.38 5.24 1.07
CA ILE A 477 8.33 4.71 0.08
C ILE A 477 7.62 3.68 -0.79
N THR A 478 7.78 3.81 -2.10
CA THR A 478 7.31 2.83 -3.08
C THR A 478 8.49 2.24 -3.82
N ALA A 479 8.77 0.95 -3.59
CA ALA A 479 9.75 0.21 -4.36
C ALA A 479 9.11 -0.33 -5.63
N VAL A 480 9.52 0.16 -6.80
CA VAL A 480 9.01 -0.22 -8.12
C VAL A 480 10.00 -1.12 -8.83
N THR A 481 9.53 -2.13 -9.57
CA THR A 481 10.41 -2.81 -10.52
C THR A 481 10.76 -1.83 -11.64
N THR A 482 12.02 -1.82 -12.07
CA THR A 482 12.46 -0.91 -13.14
C THR A 482 13.26 -1.63 -14.19
N THR A 483 13.15 -1.16 -15.43
CA THR A 483 14.02 -1.56 -16.53
C THR A 483 14.76 -0.34 -17.06
N PRO A 484 16.11 -0.38 -17.17
CA PRO A 484 16.89 0.77 -17.61
C PRO A 484 17.05 0.83 -19.14
N PRO A 485 16.81 2.01 -19.75
CA PRO A 485 17.40 2.36 -21.03
C PRO A 485 18.27 3.63 -20.97
N VAL A 486 18.94 3.96 -22.09
CA VAL A 486 19.56 5.30 -22.30
C VAL A 486 18.67 6.15 -23.19
N ALA A 487 18.15 7.26 -22.66
CA ALA A 487 17.31 8.19 -23.39
C ALA A 487 18.13 9.36 -23.96
N LEU A 488 17.79 9.80 -25.18
CA LEU A 488 18.49 10.82 -25.94
C LEU A 488 17.55 11.97 -26.29
N ASP A 489 17.93 13.19 -25.90
CA ASP A 489 17.30 14.46 -26.29
C ASP A 489 17.49 14.66 -27.80
N LEU A 490 16.43 14.70 -28.60
CA LEU A 490 16.54 14.81 -30.06
C LEU A 490 16.34 16.22 -30.62
N ASP A 491 15.72 17.15 -29.89
CA ASP A 491 15.34 18.46 -30.40
C ASP A 491 15.93 19.65 -29.60
N GLY A 492 16.50 19.40 -28.44
CA GLY A 492 17.40 20.27 -27.69
C GLY A 492 16.75 21.02 -26.53
N ASP A 493 15.62 20.58 -26.00
CA ASP A 493 14.95 21.21 -24.84
C ASP A 493 14.93 20.37 -23.56
N GLY A 494 15.32 19.10 -23.62
CA GLY A 494 15.41 18.23 -22.46
C GLY A 494 15.39 16.77 -22.89
N VAL A 495 15.36 15.85 -21.92
CA VAL A 495 14.84 14.51 -22.18
C VAL A 495 13.49 14.45 -21.47
N GLU A 496 12.46 14.06 -22.20
CA GLU A 496 11.09 13.99 -21.71
C GLU A 496 10.65 12.56 -21.44
N PHE A 497 9.78 12.38 -20.45
CA PHE A 497 9.30 11.08 -20.02
C PHE A 497 7.78 11.03 -19.86
N LEU A 498 7.23 9.83 -20.05
CA LEU A 498 5.84 9.46 -19.83
C LEU A 498 5.78 8.48 -18.64
N GLY A 499 4.85 8.71 -17.72
CA GLY A 499 4.62 7.80 -16.59
C GLY A 499 3.87 6.54 -17.01
N LEU A 500 3.67 5.62 -16.05
CA LEU A 500 2.88 4.40 -16.25
C LEU A 500 1.44 4.74 -16.69
N ASP A 501 0.90 5.87 -16.26
CA ASP A 501 -0.45 6.33 -16.58
C ASP A 501 -0.70 6.58 -18.08
N ALA A 502 0.37 6.77 -18.86
CA ALA A 502 0.32 6.86 -20.32
C ALA A 502 -0.10 5.53 -20.98
N GLY A 503 0.03 4.40 -20.29
CA GLY A 503 -0.44 3.10 -20.77
C GLY A 503 0.47 2.43 -21.80
N VAL A 504 1.73 2.84 -21.90
CA VAL A 504 2.71 2.23 -22.80
C VAL A 504 3.03 0.82 -22.32
N THR A 505 3.10 -0.13 -23.25
CA THR A 505 3.50 -1.52 -22.96
C THR A 505 4.66 -1.95 -23.83
N HIS A 506 5.65 -2.61 -23.24
CA HIS A 506 6.81 -3.13 -23.95
C HIS A 506 7.21 -4.50 -23.41
N ASP A 507 7.83 -5.32 -24.25
CA ASP A 507 8.39 -6.61 -23.87
C ASP A 507 9.92 -6.51 -23.95
N TYR A 508 10.56 -6.47 -22.78
CA TYR A 508 12.01 -6.41 -22.64
C TYR A 508 12.68 -7.80 -22.73
N GLY A 509 11.95 -8.84 -23.14
CA GLY A 509 12.43 -10.22 -23.30
C GLY A 509 11.95 -11.19 -22.22
N SER A 510 11.20 -10.71 -21.22
CA SER A 510 10.63 -11.48 -20.12
C SER A 510 9.10 -11.52 -20.14
N GLY A 511 8.49 -10.99 -21.21
CA GLY A 511 7.04 -10.85 -21.35
C GLY A 511 6.60 -9.39 -21.36
N LEU A 512 5.35 -9.17 -21.76
CA LEU A 512 4.79 -7.83 -21.91
C LEU A 512 4.51 -7.18 -20.54
N VAL A 513 5.04 -5.98 -20.32
CA VAL A 513 4.78 -5.16 -19.13
C VAL A 513 4.27 -3.78 -19.52
N GLN A 514 3.53 -3.13 -18.62
CA GLN A 514 3.34 -1.68 -18.69
C GLN A 514 4.63 -1.00 -18.21
N THR A 515 5.02 0.09 -18.84
CA THR A 515 6.30 0.75 -18.57
C THR A 515 6.16 2.26 -18.64
N ALA A 516 6.90 2.98 -17.79
CA ALA A 516 7.25 4.36 -18.08
C ALA A 516 8.02 4.40 -19.41
N TRP A 517 8.02 5.54 -20.09
CA TRP A 517 8.55 5.62 -21.45
C TRP A 517 9.20 6.96 -21.76
N VAL A 518 9.95 7.02 -22.86
CA VAL A 518 10.48 8.28 -23.39
C VAL A 518 9.38 9.06 -24.12
N GLY A 519 9.44 10.39 -24.08
CA GLY A 519 8.59 11.28 -24.86
C GLY A 519 8.71 11.04 -26.37
N ALA A 520 7.66 11.36 -27.13
CA ALA A 520 7.60 11.08 -28.57
C ALA A 520 8.57 11.95 -29.41
N ASP A 521 9.02 13.07 -28.86
CA ASP A 521 10.01 14.01 -29.39
C ASP A 521 11.41 13.38 -29.44
N ASP A 522 11.69 12.53 -28.45
CA ASP A 522 12.97 11.98 -28.08
C ASP A 522 13.14 10.53 -28.55
N GLY A 523 14.21 9.86 -28.12
CA GLY A 523 14.39 8.46 -28.45
C GLY A 523 15.29 7.68 -27.50
N LEU A 524 15.15 6.36 -27.55
CA LEU A 524 16.00 5.41 -26.83
C LEU A 524 17.18 5.00 -27.70
N LEU A 525 18.35 4.90 -27.10
CA LEU A 525 19.49 4.21 -27.72
C LEU A 525 19.17 2.71 -27.81
N ALA A 526 19.39 2.12 -28.99
CA ALA A 526 19.05 0.73 -29.25
C ALA A 526 20.16 0.00 -30.01
N HIS A 527 20.39 -1.26 -29.67
CA HIS A 527 21.26 -2.21 -30.38
C HIS A 527 20.42 -3.11 -31.30
N ASP A 528 20.72 -3.10 -32.61
CA ASP A 528 20.07 -4.00 -33.56
C ASP A 528 20.78 -5.37 -33.55
N THR A 529 20.19 -6.33 -32.84
CA THR A 529 20.72 -7.69 -32.71
C THR A 529 20.47 -8.57 -33.95
N GLY A 530 19.72 -8.05 -34.93
CA GLY A 530 19.20 -8.81 -36.07
C GLY A 530 17.99 -9.69 -35.77
N HIS A 531 17.58 -9.77 -34.49
CA HIS A 531 16.39 -10.48 -34.02
C HIS A 531 15.35 -9.55 -33.37
N GLY A 532 15.71 -8.29 -33.16
CA GLY A 532 14.90 -7.26 -32.51
C GLY A 532 15.81 -6.07 -32.15
N LEU A 533 15.21 -5.03 -31.59
CA LEU A 533 15.97 -3.98 -30.92
C LEU A 533 16.13 -4.36 -29.46
N ASP A 534 17.35 -4.22 -28.98
CA ASP A 534 17.67 -4.30 -27.57
C ASP A 534 17.93 -2.89 -27.04
N ILE A 535 17.31 -2.55 -25.92
CA ILE A 535 17.38 -1.22 -25.28
C ILE A 535 17.85 -1.29 -23.83
N VAL A 536 18.22 -2.49 -23.36
CA VAL A 536 18.73 -2.75 -22.01
C VAL A 536 20.16 -3.25 -22.16
N PHE A 537 21.11 -2.58 -21.52
CA PHE A 537 22.54 -2.87 -21.68
C PHE A 537 23.20 -3.27 -20.36
N THR A 538 22.50 -3.15 -19.24
CA THR A 538 22.96 -3.56 -17.90
C THR A 538 23.35 -5.03 -17.83
N ASP A 539 22.73 -5.91 -18.62
CA ASP A 539 23.00 -7.35 -18.64
C ASP A 539 24.06 -7.79 -19.66
N ASP A 540 24.49 -6.89 -20.55
CA ASP A 540 25.55 -7.15 -21.53
C ASP A 540 26.95 -7.29 -20.91
N ALA A 541 27.15 -6.78 -19.70
CA ALA A 541 28.41 -6.87 -18.98
C ALA A 541 28.25 -7.07 -17.48
N ALA A 542 28.94 -8.08 -16.93
CA ALA A 542 28.93 -8.33 -15.49
C ALA A 542 29.51 -7.14 -14.70
N GLY A 543 28.74 -6.67 -13.71
CA GLY A 543 29.13 -5.57 -12.82
C GLY A 543 28.67 -4.18 -13.29
N ALA A 544 27.86 -4.09 -14.34
CA ALA A 544 27.15 -2.86 -14.67
C ALA A 544 26.01 -2.64 -13.65
N GLU A 545 25.90 -1.41 -13.15
CA GLU A 545 24.81 -0.97 -12.27
C GLU A 545 23.78 -0.12 -13.02
N THR A 546 24.17 0.45 -14.18
CA THR A 546 23.32 1.25 -15.07
C THR A 546 23.59 0.88 -16.52
N ASP A 547 22.69 1.31 -17.41
CA ASP A 547 22.74 0.97 -18.83
C ASP A 547 23.89 1.67 -19.54
N LEU A 548 24.20 2.91 -19.15
CA LEU A 548 25.35 3.62 -19.67
C LEU A 548 26.68 2.95 -19.29
N GLU A 549 26.76 2.40 -18.07
CA GLU A 549 27.92 1.62 -17.61
C GLU A 549 28.01 0.26 -18.34
N GLY A 550 26.87 -0.41 -18.57
CA GLY A 550 26.77 -1.61 -19.39
C GLY A 550 27.33 -1.39 -20.80
N LEU A 551 26.90 -0.30 -21.45
CA LEU A 551 27.42 0.13 -22.75
C LEU A 551 28.94 0.35 -22.72
N ARG A 552 29.44 1.04 -21.69
CA ARG A 552 30.87 1.32 -21.52
C ARG A 552 31.68 0.04 -21.34
N LEU A 553 31.19 -0.92 -20.57
CA LEU A 553 31.89 -2.16 -20.29
C LEU A 553 31.86 -3.14 -21.46
N ALA A 554 30.76 -3.19 -22.21
CA ALA A 554 30.56 -4.13 -23.31
C ALA A 554 31.10 -3.62 -24.66
N TYR A 555 30.91 -2.33 -24.97
CA TYR A 555 31.03 -1.82 -26.35
C TYR A 555 32.10 -0.73 -26.58
N ASP A 556 32.67 -0.14 -25.53
CA ASP A 556 33.85 0.77 -25.64
C ASP A 556 35.13 -0.05 -25.89
N SER A 557 35.34 -0.42 -27.15
CA SER A 557 36.42 -1.30 -27.55
C SER A 557 37.82 -0.68 -27.44
N ASN A 558 37.89 0.66 -27.38
CA ASN A 558 39.13 1.41 -27.36
C ASN A 558 39.46 1.99 -25.96
N GLY A 559 38.49 2.01 -25.05
CA GLY A 559 38.60 2.45 -23.66
C GLY A 559 38.69 3.96 -23.49
N ASP A 560 38.14 4.76 -24.41
CA ASP A 560 38.17 6.22 -24.36
C ASP A 560 36.93 6.87 -23.71
N GLY A 561 35.99 6.04 -23.24
CA GLY A 561 34.76 6.46 -22.57
C GLY A 561 33.68 6.95 -23.54
N LYS A 562 33.77 6.62 -24.83
CA LYS A 562 32.81 7.06 -25.85
C LYS A 562 32.44 5.93 -26.79
N LEU A 563 31.18 5.87 -27.20
CA LEU A 563 30.76 5.02 -28.32
C LEU A 563 30.90 5.81 -29.62
N THR A 564 31.86 5.41 -30.46
CA THR A 564 32.21 6.11 -31.70
C THR A 564 32.38 5.16 -32.88
N ALA A 565 32.48 5.68 -34.11
CA ALA A 565 32.79 4.85 -35.29
C ALA A 565 34.17 4.15 -35.26
N THR A 566 34.99 4.40 -34.23
CA THR A 566 36.22 3.62 -34.00
C THR A 566 35.96 2.32 -33.25
N ASP A 567 34.78 2.19 -32.64
CA ASP A 567 34.34 1.01 -31.90
C ASP A 567 33.71 -0.02 -32.83
N ALA A 568 34.00 -1.29 -32.56
CA ALA A 568 33.62 -2.38 -33.45
C ALA A 568 32.11 -2.50 -33.63
N ALA A 569 31.35 -2.31 -32.55
CA ALA A 569 29.90 -2.46 -32.51
C ALA A 569 29.13 -1.19 -32.89
N TYR A 570 29.77 -0.03 -33.06
CA TYR A 570 29.07 1.24 -33.32
C TYR A 570 28.10 1.20 -34.51
N GLY A 571 28.41 0.40 -35.53
CA GLY A 571 27.55 0.24 -36.71
C GLY A 571 26.25 -0.54 -36.47
N GLU A 572 26.11 -1.15 -35.29
CA GLU A 572 24.97 -1.97 -34.86
C GLU A 572 23.98 -1.14 -34.03
N PHE A 573 24.36 0.06 -33.59
CA PHE A 573 23.52 0.93 -32.78
C PHE A 573 22.69 1.93 -33.62
N GLY A 574 21.56 2.34 -33.06
CA GLY A 574 20.70 3.38 -33.57
C GLY A 574 19.84 4.02 -32.49
N VAL A 575 18.94 4.90 -32.91
CA VAL A 575 17.94 5.54 -32.06
C VAL A 575 16.58 5.00 -32.46
N TRP A 576 15.81 4.53 -31.49
CA TRP A 576 14.39 4.26 -31.62
C TRP A 576 13.59 5.46 -31.09
N GLN A 577 12.96 6.18 -32.02
CA GLN A 577 11.99 7.22 -31.69
C GLN A 577 10.59 6.65 -31.88
N ASP A 578 9.97 6.23 -30.78
CA ASP A 578 8.58 5.77 -30.74
C ASP A 578 7.64 6.98 -30.83
N ALA A 579 7.20 7.30 -32.04
CA ALA A 579 6.50 8.54 -32.31
C ALA A 579 5.02 8.50 -31.88
N ASN A 580 4.50 7.32 -31.56
CA ASN A 580 3.12 7.11 -31.15
C ASN A 580 2.99 6.56 -29.71
N SER A 581 4.12 6.28 -29.06
CA SER A 581 4.22 5.80 -27.68
C SER A 581 3.48 4.47 -27.46
N ASN A 582 3.55 3.55 -28.43
CA ASN A 582 2.91 2.23 -28.34
C ASN A 582 3.86 1.13 -27.85
N GLY A 583 5.15 1.42 -27.66
CA GLY A 583 6.17 0.46 -27.23
C GLY A 583 6.49 -0.64 -28.25
N VAL A 584 6.09 -0.46 -29.52
CA VAL A 584 6.32 -1.39 -30.62
C VAL A 584 7.12 -0.70 -31.72
N VAL A 585 8.18 -1.36 -32.19
CA VAL A 585 9.03 -0.80 -33.25
C VAL A 585 8.29 -0.75 -34.59
N ASP A 586 7.78 0.42 -34.97
CA ASP A 586 7.09 0.62 -36.24
C ASP A 586 8.06 0.98 -37.38
N ALA A 587 7.56 0.81 -38.61
CA ALA A 587 8.34 1.06 -39.81
C ALA A 587 8.77 2.54 -39.93
N GLY A 588 10.07 2.79 -39.70
CA GLY A 588 10.69 4.11 -39.85
C GLY A 588 11.04 4.81 -38.52
N GLU A 589 10.71 4.19 -37.40
CA GLU A 589 11.01 4.69 -36.05
C GLU A 589 12.46 4.47 -35.63
N PHE A 590 13.05 3.36 -36.08
CA PHE A 590 14.48 3.10 -35.88
C PHE A 590 15.35 3.73 -36.97
N LYS A 591 16.41 4.44 -36.55
CA LYS A 591 17.44 4.99 -37.43
C LYS A 591 18.82 4.73 -36.84
N THR A 592 19.75 4.21 -37.63
CA THR A 592 21.16 4.02 -37.21
C THR A 592 21.78 5.34 -36.75
N LEU A 593 22.79 5.28 -35.86
CA LEU A 593 23.49 6.48 -35.37
C LEU A 593 24.01 7.35 -36.53
N ALA A 594 24.54 6.71 -37.58
CA ALA A 594 25.03 7.39 -38.77
C ALA A 594 23.92 8.11 -39.58
N GLN A 595 22.70 7.57 -39.64
CA GLN A 595 21.55 8.20 -40.28
C GLN A 595 21.04 9.41 -39.48
N MET A 596 21.10 9.33 -38.15
CA MET A 596 20.80 10.45 -37.25
C MET A 596 21.87 11.54 -37.31
N GLY A 597 23.09 11.17 -37.73
CA GLY A 597 24.26 12.06 -37.75
C GLY A 597 24.92 12.15 -36.38
N ILE A 598 24.70 11.18 -35.50
CA ILE A 598 25.34 11.02 -34.20
C ILE A 598 26.77 10.54 -34.44
N THR A 599 27.77 11.23 -33.91
CA THR A 599 29.20 10.89 -34.14
C THR A 599 29.91 10.37 -32.90
N ALA A 600 29.36 10.63 -31.71
CA ALA A 600 29.88 10.17 -30.43
C ALA A 600 28.74 10.19 -29.40
N ILE A 601 28.70 9.19 -28.53
CA ILE A 601 27.90 9.16 -27.30
C ILE A 601 28.89 9.05 -26.15
N ASP A 602 28.82 9.94 -25.17
CA ASP A 602 29.70 9.86 -24.01
C ASP A 602 29.13 8.81 -23.04
N LEU A 603 29.95 7.84 -22.66
CA LEU A 603 29.54 6.69 -21.83
C LEU A 603 29.86 6.93 -20.35
N THR A 604 29.86 8.20 -19.96
CA THR A 604 30.02 8.66 -18.59
C THR A 604 29.04 9.79 -18.37
N ALA A 605 28.21 9.66 -17.34
CA ALA A 605 27.24 10.66 -16.92
C ALA A 605 27.54 11.08 -15.47
N GLU A 606 27.21 12.32 -15.12
CA GLU A 606 27.48 12.90 -13.81
C GLU A 606 26.32 13.83 -13.44
N GLY A 607 25.99 13.93 -12.15
CA GLY A 607 24.96 14.83 -11.66
C GLY A 607 24.17 14.21 -10.52
N PRO A 608 23.38 15.01 -9.77
CA PRO A 608 22.38 14.43 -8.88
C PRO A 608 21.36 13.69 -9.74
N GLY A 609 20.94 12.50 -9.29
CA GLY A 609 19.77 11.85 -9.87
C GLY A 609 18.51 12.70 -9.68
N SER A 610 17.49 12.45 -10.50
CA SER A 610 16.17 13.09 -10.38
C SER A 610 15.05 12.08 -10.60
N LEU A 611 13.87 12.44 -10.11
CA LEU A 611 12.63 11.72 -10.34
C LEU A 611 11.80 12.52 -11.34
N GLU A 612 11.44 11.89 -12.46
CA GLU A 612 10.63 12.48 -13.52
C GLU A 612 9.34 11.66 -13.69
N ALA A 613 8.36 12.21 -14.41
CA ALA A 613 7.08 11.56 -14.66
C ALA A 613 6.37 11.04 -13.38
N ASN A 614 6.32 11.87 -12.34
CA ASN A 614 5.80 11.54 -11.01
C ASN A 614 6.58 10.41 -10.29
N GLY A 615 7.84 10.21 -10.64
CA GLY A 615 8.73 9.20 -10.07
C GLY A 615 8.88 7.93 -10.93
N ASP A 616 8.02 7.74 -11.93
CA ASP A 616 8.01 6.55 -12.78
C ASP A 616 9.25 6.48 -13.70
N ALA A 617 9.95 7.60 -13.90
CA ALA A 617 11.25 7.64 -14.57
C ALA A 617 12.32 8.13 -13.59
N ILE A 618 13.26 7.24 -13.23
CA ILE A 618 14.37 7.54 -12.31
C ILE A 618 15.61 7.85 -13.13
N VAL A 619 16.00 9.12 -13.21
CA VAL A 619 17.22 9.54 -13.89
C VAL A 619 18.39 9.41 -12.91
N HIS A 620 19.30 8.48 -13.18
CA HIS A 620 20.48 8.24 -12.33
C HIS A 620 21.54 9.32 -12.54
N ALA A 621 21.76 9.70 -13.80
CA ALA A 621 22.71 10.73 -14.18
C ALA A 621 22.40 11.28 -15.59
N THR A 622 22.97 12.45 -15.90
CA THR A 622 22.88 13.05 -17.24
C THR A 622 24.25 13.16 -17.90
N GLY A 623 24.30 13.01 -19.21
CA GLY A 623 25.50 13.08 -20.03
C GLY A 623 25.27 13.89 -21.30
N GLU A 624 26.23 13.80 -22.23
CA GLU A 624 26.11 14.45 -23.53
C GLU A 624 26.40 13.48 -24.68
N TYR A 625 25.77 13.71 -25.82
CA TYR A 625 26.14 13.07 -27.08
C TYR A 625 26.27 14.11 -28.20
N THR A 626 27.03 13.80 -29.24
CA THR A 626 27.27 14.70 -30.37
C THR A 626 26.45 14.28 -31.59
N MET A 627 25.47 15.11 -31.97
CA MET A 627 24.70 14.96 -33.20
C MET A 627 24.96 16.13 -34.15
N LYS A 628 25.31 15.82 -35.41
CA LYS A 628 25.54 16.79 -36.49
C LYS A 628 26.54 17.92 -36.11
N GLY A 629 27.45 17.63 -35.18
CA GLY A 629 28.48 18.55 -34.69
C GLY A 629 28.04 19.47 -33.54
N ALA A 630 26.85 19.29 -32.98
CA ALA A 630 26.38 19.93 -31.75
C ALA A 630 26.24 18.90 -30.62
N ALA A 631 26.35 19.36 -29.38
CA ALA A 631 26.12 18.54 -28.19
C ALA A 631 24.64 18.61 -27.79
N TYR A 632 24.10 17.48 -27.36
CA TYR A 632 22.72 17.25 -26.90
C TYR A 632 22.75 16.43 -25.61
N ALA A 633 21.70 16.50 -24.80
CA ALA A 633 21.64 15.77 -23.53
C ALA A 633 21.35 14.28 -23.74
N LEU A 634 21.82 13.45 -22.81
CA LEU A 634 21.32 12.09 -22.63
C LEU A 634 21.02 11.87 -21.15
N ALA A 635 20.11 10.93 -20.88
CA ALA A 635 19.78 10.48 -19.53
C ALA A 635 20.05 8.98 -19.41
N ASP A 636 20.78 8.60 -18.36
CA ASP A 636 20.89 7.21 -17.89
C ASP A 636 19.73 6.99 -16.92
N VAL A 637 18.71 6.24 -17.34
CA VAL A 637 17.38 6.24 -16.71
C VAL A 637 16.92 4.82 -16.42
N SER A 638 16.13 4.67 -15.35
CA SER A 638 15.35 3.47 -15.05
C SER A 638 13.86 3.77 -15.18
N PHE A 639 13.16 3.03 -16.04
CA PHE A 639 11.71 3.12 -16.19
C PHE A 639 10.99 2.17 -15.26
N ALA A 640 10.06 2.66 -14.46
CA ALA A 640 9.16 1.84 -13.68
C ALA A 640 8.35 0.92 -14.59
N THR A 641 8.17 -0.32 -14.16
CA THR A 641 7.39 -1.34 -14.85
C THR A 641 6.32 -1.93 -13.94
N ALA A 642 5.23 -2.39 -14.52
CA ALA A 642 4.15 -3.07 -13.81
C ALA A 642 3.54 -4.19 -14.66
N SER A 643 2.98 -5.21 -14.01
CA SER A 643 2.21 -6.24 -14.70
C SER A 643 0.96 -5.64 -15.35
N VAL A 644 0.63 -6.11 -16.55
CA VAL A 644 -0.51 -5.64 -17.34
C VAL A 644 -1.86 -5.94 -16.62
N ASP A 645 -1.91 -7.01 -15.81
CA ASP A 645 -3.12 -7.41 -15.07
C ASP A 645 -3.38 -6.56 -13.80
N SER A 646 -2.32 -6.05 -13.18
CA SER A 646 -2.37 -5.35 -11.88
C SER A 646 -3.12 -4.02 -11.92
N GLN A 647 -3.20 -3.37 -13.09
CA GLN A 647 -3.92 -2.10 -13.28
C GLN A 647 -5.46 -2.24 -13.17
N THR A 648 -6.04 -3.35 -13.64
CA THR A 648 -7.51 -3.51 -13.58
C THR A 648 -7.99 -3.58 -12.13
N THR A 649 -7.19 -4.21 -11.27
CA THR A 649 -7.42 -4.32 -9.84
C THR A 649 -7.06 -3.03 -9.10
N ALA A 650 -5.91 -2.41 -9.42
CA ALA A 650 -5.49 -1.12 -8.84
C ALA A 650 -6.49 0.01 -9.14
N ARG A 651 -6.96 0.14 -10.39
CA ARG A 651 -7.97 1.13 -10.79
C ARG A 651 -9.34 0.85 -10.17
N THR A 652 -9.66 -0.41 -9.86
CA THR A 652 -10.89 -0.76 -9.14
C THR A 652 -10.78 -0.44 -7.66
N ALA A 653 -9.63 -0.65 -7.04
CA ALA A 653 -9.34 -0.28 -5.65
C ALA A 653 -9.30 1.24 -5.46
N GLU A 654 -8.68 1.96 -6.40
CA GLU A 654 -8.64 3.42 -6.45
C GLU A 654 -10.05 4.01 -6.65
N MET A 655 -10.86 3.41 -7.53
CA MET A 655 -12.27 3.76 -7.72
C MET A 655 -13.13 3.46 -6.47
N ALA A 656 -12.80 2.41 -5.71
CA ALA A 656 -13.43 2.12 -4.42
C ALA A 656 -13.04 3.14 -3.34
N ALA A 657 -11.77 3.54 -3.28
CA ALA A 657 -11.26 4.56 -2.37
C ALA A 657 -11.85 5.96 -2.67
N ILE A 658 -11.91 6.35 -3.94
CA ILE A 658 -12.51 7.62 -4.39
C ILE A 658 -14.03 7.63 -4.13
N THR A 659 -14.72 6.50 -4.38
CA THR A 659 -16.15 6.37 -4.09
C THR A 659 -16.44 6.39 -2.58
N ALA A 660 -15.57 5.81 -1.77
CA ALA A 660 -15.66 5.86 -0.30
C ALA A 660 -15.37 7.26 0.25
N ALA A 661 -14.39 7.98 -0.28
CA ALA A 661 -14.09 9.37 0.06
C ALA A 661 -15.25 10.32 -0.31
N ALA A 662 -15.82 10.16 -1.50
CA ALA A 662 -17.00 10.92 -1.96
C ALA A 662 -18.25 10.62 -1.11
N ALA A 663 -18.45 9.35 -0.70
CA ALA A 663 -19.54 8.97 0.21
C ALA A 663 -19.33 9.51 1.64
N GLY A 664 -18.08 9.55 2.13
CA GLY A 664 -17.70 10.15 3.40
C GLY A 664 -17.96 11.67 3.44
N PHE A 665 -17.62 12.39 2.36
CA PHE A 665 -17.90 13.82 2.21
C PHE A 665 -19.40 14.14 2.15
N MET A 666 -20.21 13.24 1.58
CA MET A 666 -21.67 13.39 1.50
C MET A 666 -22.39 13.01 2.82
N MET A 667 -21.74 12.26 3.72
CA MET A 667 -22.31 11.84 5.00
C MET A 667 -21.82 12.65 6.22
N SER A 668 -20.75 13.44 6.10
CA SER A 668 -20.24 14.33 7.17
C SER A 668 -21.06 15.62 7.34
N GLY A 669 -22.04 15.89 6.48
CA GLY A 669 -22.95 17.04 6.57
C GLY A 669 -23.94 17.05 7.76
N ALA A 670 -23.71 16.27 8.82
CA ALA A 670 -24.63 16.17 9.95
C ALA A 670 -23.95 16.22 11.33
N ALA A 671 -23.08 17.20 11.58
CA ALA A 671 -22.91 17.77 12.93
C ALA A 671 -22.35 19.21 12.86
N HIS A 672 -23.24 20.19 12.98
CA HIS A 672 -23.03 21.65 13.02
C HIS A 672 -22.73 22.34 11.68
N ALA A 673 -23.81 22.85 11.09
CA ALA A 673 -23.86 23.59 9.83
C ALA A 673 -22.98 24.87 9.84
N MET A 674 -21.95 24.88 8.99
CA MET A 674 -21.50 26.08 8.29
C MET A 674 -21.91 25.93 6.81
N PRO A 675 -22.45 26.98 6.14
CA PRO A 675 -22.82 26.87 4.73
C PRO A 675 -21.55 26.78 3.87
N LEU A 676 -21.48 25.74 3.02
CA LEU A 676 -20.49 25.65 1.94
C LEU A 676 -20.60 26.91 1.07
N SER A 677 -19.45 27.53 0.76
CA SER A 677 -19.43 28.70 -0.12
C SER A 677 -19.87 28.30 -1.53
N PRO A 678 -20.51 29.21 -2.31
CA PRO A 678 -20.85 28.95 -3.72
C PRO A 678 -19.67 28.49 -4.58
N ILE A 679 -18.44 28.83 -4.17
CA ILE A 679 -17.18 28.50 -4.84
C ILE A 679 -16.85 27.00 -4.73
N ALA A 680 -17.20 26.33 -3.62
CA ALA A 680 -16.98 24.89 -3.44
C ALA A 680 -17.92 24.03 -4.32
N ILE A 681 -19.13 24.54 -4.59
CA ILE A 681 -20.10 23.86 -5.46
C ILE A 681 -19.66 23.97 -6.94
N GLU A 682 -19.02 25.07 -7.32
CA GLU A 682 -18.47 25.27 -8.68
C GLU A 682 -17.20 24.44 -8.92
N ALA A 683 -16.36 24.24 -7.90
CA ALA A 683 -15.17 23.37 -7.98
C ALA A 683 -15.52 21.89 -8.16
N ILE A 684 -16.55 21.40 -7.43
CA ILE A 684 -17.04 20.02 -7.56
C ILE A 684 -17.67 19.78 -8.94
N ALA A 685 -18.40 20.76 -9.48
CA ALA A 685 -18.98 20.67 -10.82
C ALA A 685 -17.92 20.73 -11.93
N ALA A 686 -16.82 21.48 -11.73
CA ALA A 686 -15.70 21.54 -12.67
C ALA A 686 -14.89 20.23 -12.69
N ALA A 687 -14.64 19.63 -11.52
CA ALA A 687 -13.95 18.33 -11.39
C ALA A 687 -14.75 17.17 -12.03
N MET A 688 -16.08 17.22 -11.96
CA MET A 688 -16.94 16.26 -12.65
C MET A 688 -16.95 16.45 -14.19
N GLN A 689 -16.78 17.68 -14.70
CA GLN A 689 -16.75 17.96 -16.14
C GLN A 689 -15.41 17.61 -16.83
N THR A 690 -14.27 17.76 -16.15
CA THR A 690 -12.96 17.32 -16.67
C THR A 690 -12.88 15.80 -16.78
N PHE A 691 -13.55 15.07 -15.88
CA PHE A 691 -13.58 13.60 -15.87
C PHE A 691 -14.47 12.99 -16.97
N GLU A 692 -15.60 13.63 -17.30
CA GLU A 692 -16.49 13.18 -18.39
C GLU A 692 -15.90 13.40 -19.81
N THR A 693 -14.78 14.10 -19.94
CA THR A 693 -14.14 14.42 -21.23
C THR A 693 -12.88 13.59 -21.54
N HIS A 694 -12.39 12.75 -20.61
CA HIS A 694 -11.17 11.95 -20.75
C HIS A 694 -11.40 10.43 -20.58
N LEU A 695 -12.48 9.89 -21.15
CA LEU A 695 -12.57 8.44 -21.40
C LEU A 695 -11.80 8.13 -22.70
N PRO A 696 -10.57 7.56 -22.68
CA PRO A 696 -10.04 6.95 -23.88
C PRO A 696 -10.85 5.68 -24.18
N GLU A 697 -11.36 5.60 -25.40
CA GLU A 697 -11.94 4.39 -25.95
C GLU A 697 -10.80 3.37 -26.09
N VAL A 698 -10.74 2.37 -25.19
CA VAL A 698 -9.83 1.22 -25.32
C VAL A 698 -10.14 0.53 -26.64
N THR A 699 -9.34 0.83 -27.66
CA THR A 699 -9.46 0.23 -28.98
C THR A 699 -8.48 -0.93 -29.07
N VAL A 700 -8.95 -2.11 -28.69
CA VAL A 700 -8.25 -3.36 -29.03
C VAL A 700 -8.30 -3.52 -30.54
N ALA A 701 -7.16 -3.41 -31.21
CA ALA A 701 -7.06 -3.64 -32.65
C ALA A 701 -7.24 -5.14 -32.95
N VAL A 702 -8.46 -5.53 -33.33
CA VAL A 702 -8.73 -6.86 -33.89
C VAL A 702 -8.24 -6.89 -35.34
N PRO A 703 -7.37 -7.83 -35.74
CA PRO A 703 -6.98 -7.97 -37.15
C PRO A 703 -8.20 -8.33 -38.01
N GLU A 704 -8.52 -7.50 -39.00
CA GLU A 704 -9.56 -7.81 -39.98
C GLU A 704 -9.22 -9.09 -40.76
N HIS A 705 -10.03 -10.14 -40.63
CA HIS A 705 -10.52 -10.99 -41.74
C HIS A 705 -11.39 -12.16 -41.24
N ALA A 706 -12.73 -12.02 -41.24
CA ALA A 706 -13.67 -13.01 -41.80
C ALA A 706 -15.13 -12.56 -41.65
N SER A 707 -15.90 -12.79 -42.71
CA SER A 707 -17.25 -12.29 -43.01
C SER A 707 -18.38 -12.65 -42.04
N ALA A 708 -19.18 -11.64 -41.69
CA ALA A 708 -20.39 -11.70 -40.89
C ALA A 708 -21.56 -12.47 -41.56
N THR A 709 -22.31 -13.21 -40.74
CA THR A 709 -23.71 -13.59 -41.00
C THR A 709 -24.61 -13.13 -39.84
N PRO A 710 -25.83 -12.61 -40.10
CA PRO A 710 -26.62 -11.85 -39.12
C PRO A 710 -27.41 -12.72 -38.13
N PRO A 711 -27.87 -12.15 -37.00
CA PRO A 711 -28.42 -12.89 -35.87
C PRO A 711 -29.89 -13.28 -36.09
N VAL A 712 -30.29 -14.43 -35.55
CA VAL A 712 -31.69 -14.81 -35.35
C VAL A 712 -32.02 -14.67 -33.87
N SER A 713 -32.83 -13.67 -33.54
CA SER A 713 -33.49 -13.49 -32.24
C SER A 713 -34.59 -14.55 -32.06
N PHE A 714 -34.79 -15.09 -30.84
CA PHE A 714 -36.14 -15.28 -30.29
C PHE A 714 -36.18 -15.29 -28.75
N LEU A 715 -37.19 -14.58 -28.25
CA LEU A 715 -37.71 -14.46 -26.90
C LEU A 715 -38.80 -15.52 -26.62
N HIS A 716 -38.93 -15.87 -25.33
CA HIS A 716 -40.13 -16.32 -24.58
C HIS A 716 -40.71 -17.76 -24.72
N ASP A 717 -40.64 -18.46 -23.58
CA ASP A 717 -41.75 -18.96 -22.73
C ASP A 717 -42.57 -20.23 -23.07
N ASP A 718 -42.91 -20.90 -21.95
CA ASP A 718 -43.94 -21.89 -21.64
C ASP A 718 -43.73 -23.42 -21.89
N ARG A 719 -43.58 -24.11 -20.74
CA ARG A 719 -44.25 -25.36 -20.26
C ARG A 719 -44.56 -26.50 -21.25
N GLN A 720 -44.07 -27.71 -20.94
CA GLN A 720 -44.87 -28.89 -20.45
C GLN A 720 -44.08 -30.23 -20.33
N VAL A 721 -44.18 -30.84 -19.14
CA VAL A 721 -44.57 -32.25 -18.81
C VAL A 721 -43.68 -33.46 -19.22
N HIS A 722 -43.18 -34.13 -18.16
CA HIS A 722 -42.95 -35.58 -17.88
C HIS A 722 -42.74 -36.60 -19.01
N GLN A 723 -41.73 -37.47 -18.85
CA GLN A 723 -41.91 -38.93 -18.75
C GLN A 723 -40.67 -39.69 -18.25
N ASP A 724 -40.85 -40.49 -17.20
CA ASP A 724 -39.95 -41.54 -16.73
C ASP A 724 -39.71 -42.62 -17.78
N SER A 725 -38.51 -43.21 -17.80
CA SER A 725 -38.26 -44.59 -18.28
C SER A 725 -36.90 -45.10 -17.78
N GLU A 726 -36.90 -45.96 -16.77
CA GLU A 726 -35.84 -46.97 -16.57
C GLU A 726 -35.88 -48.05 -17.68
N PRO A 727 -34.79 -48.84 -17.84
CA PRO A 727 -34.95 -50.27 -17.60
C PRO A 727 -33.76 -51.02 -16.92
N ALA A 728 -34.08 -51.73 -15.83
CA ALA A 728 -33.96 -53.21 -15.61
C ALA A 728 -32.59 -53.98 -15.67
N SER A 729 -32.05 -54.27 -14.47
CA SER A 729 -31.93 -55.58 -13.77
C SER A 729 -30.96 -56.76 -14.15
N HIS A 730 -30.07 -57.09 -13.18
CA HIS A 730 -29.78 -58.39 -12.48
C HIS A 730 -28.86 -59.52 -13.09
N PRO A 731 -28.30 -60.51 -12.29
CA PRO A 731 -28.43 -60.81 -10.82
C PRO A 731 -27.19 -61.36 -10.00
N ALA A 732 -27.34 -61.26 -8.65
CA ALA A 732 -27.09 -62.23 -7.53
C ALA A 732 -25.68 -62.71 -7.07
N GLN A 733 -25.41 -62.64 -5.75
CA GLN A 733 -25.58 -63.77 -4.78
C GLN A 733 -25.33 -63.40 -3.29
N HIS A 734 -25.97 -64.20 -2.41
CA HIS A 734 -26.18 -64.13 -0.95
C HIS A 734 -24.96 -64.39 -0.04
N ALA A 735 -24.97 -63.86 1.20
CA ALA A 735 -25.05 -64.65 2.46
C ALA A 735 -25.17 -63.74 3.71
N ALA A 736 -25.89 -64.24 4.72
CA ALA A 736 -26.33 -63.56 5.94
C ALA A 736 -25.40 -63.85 7.15
N GLU A 737 -25.43 -63.01 8.19
CA GLU A 737 -25.71 -63.46 9.57
C GLU A 737 -25.96 -62.31 10.58
N GLN A 738 -26.63 -62.68 11.67
CA GLN A 738 -27.41 -61.87 12.60
C GLN A 738 -26.61 -61.39 13.83
N GLY A 739 -27.11 -60.38 14.55
CA GLY A 739 -26.71 -60.16 15.95
C GLY A 739 -27.24 -58.89 16.59
N ALA A 740 -28.42 -58.95 17.19
CA ALA A 740 -29.03 -57.89 18.00
C ALA A 740 -28.34 -57.69 19.37
N GLY A 741 -28.46 -56.49 19.96
CA GLY A 741 -28.12 -56.28 21.37
C GLY A 741 -28.29 -54.84 21.86
N HIS A 742 -29.52 -54.49 22.28
CA HIS A 742 -29.83 -53.30 23.09
C HIS A 742 -29.18 -53.36 24.49
N GLY A 743 -28.84 -52.19 25.05
CA GLY A 743 -28.57 -52.03 26.47
C GLY A 743 -28.50 -50.56 26.90
N LEU A 744 -29.63 -50.03 27.41
CA LEU A 744 -29.70 -48.77 28.16
C LEU A 744 -29.32 -49.03 29.63
N GLY A 745 -28.71 -48.04 30.28
CA GLY A 745 -28.48 -48.03 31.73
C GLY A 745 -28.02 -46.68 32.26
N GLU A 746 -28.97 -45.94 32.85
CA GLU A 746 -28.81 -44.72 33.64
C GLU A 746 -27.85 -44.89 34.84
N ALA A 747 -27.23 -43.79 35.31
CA ALA A 747 -27.47 -43.29 36.67
C ALA A 747 -26.67 -42.00 36.99
N VAL A 748 -27.41 -41.05 37.56
CA VAL A 748 -27.06 -39.75 38.15
C VAL A 748 -26.50 -39.92 39.58
N GLN A 749 -25.59 -39.04 40.05
CA GLN A 749 -25.64 -38.40 41.39
C GLN A 749 -24.55 -37.33 41.68
N HIS A 750 -25.01 -36.06 41.77
CA HIS A 750 -24.86 -35.00 42.78
C HIS A 750 -23.60 -34.77 43.67
N GLN A 751 -23.23 -33.46 43.73
CA GLN A 751 -22.84 -32.59 44.89
C GLN A 751 -21.50 -32.88 45.62
N ASP A 752 -20.67 -31.91 46.03
CA ASP A 752 -20.98 -30.65 46.75
C ASP A 752 -19.81 -29.62 46.73
N VAL A 753 -20.16 -28.44 47.26
CA VAL A 753 -19.55 -27.10 47.35
C VAL A 753 -18.22 -26.96 48.14
N ALA A 754 -17.37 -25.99 47.74
CA ALA A 754 -16.57 -25.18 48.68
C ALA A 754 -16.28 -23.76 48.12
N THR A 755 -16.20 -22.80 49.03
CA THR A 755 -16.38 -21.34 48.91
C THR A 755 -15.07 -20.52 48.88
N GLN A 756 -15.03 -19.45 48.04
CA GLN A 756 -14.54 -18.04 48.25
C GLN A 756 -13.13 -17.78 48.88
N PRO A 757 -12.34 -16.78 48.40
CA PRO A 757 -12.70 -15.37 48.61
C PRO A 757 -12.37 -14.36 47.49
N LEU A 758 -13.04 -13.21 47.62
CA LEU A 758 -12.95 -11.96 46.87
C LEU A 758 -11.66 -11.16 47.13
N GLY A 759 -11.27 -10.41 46.09
CA GLY A 759 -10.39 -9.23 46.08
C GLY A 759 -9.65 -9.19 44.76
N GLY A 760 -9.70 -8.19 43.89
CA GLY A 760 -10.32 -6.87 43.87
C GLY A 760 -9.46 -6.01 42.94
N GLY A 761 -10.02 -5.56 41.81
CA GLY A 761 -9.54 -4.45 40.98
C GLY A 761 -8.40 -4.74 40.00
N GLU A 762 -8.72 -4.82 38.70
CA GLU A 762 -8.18 -3.96 37.63
C GLU A 762 -8.87 -4.35 36.31
N GLN A 763 -9.66 -3.42 35.76
CA GLN A 763 -10.31 -3.57 34.46
C GLN A 763 -9.30 -3.18 33.38
N GLY A 764 -8.67 -4.17 32.75
CA GLY A 764 -8.03 -3.98 31.45
C GLY A 764 -9.10 -4.01 30.37
N HIS A 765 -9.29 -2.90 29.67
CA HIS A 765 -10.01 -2.86 28.41
C HIS A 765 -9.20 -3.64 27.37
N ALA A 766 -9.69 -4.83 27.00
CA ALA A 766 -9.18 -5.56 25.86
C ALA A 766 -9.58 -4.79 24.59
N GLN A 767 -8.59 -4.26 23.88
CA GLN A 767 -8.76 -3.84 22.50
C GLN A 767 -9.17 -5.05 21.66
N ALA A 768 -10.21 -4.86 20.84
CA ALA A 768 -10.62 -5.85 19.85
C ALA A 768 -9.76 -5.64 18.61
N SER A 769 -8.74 -6.49 18.43
CA SER A 769 -8.02 -6.60 17.17
C SER A 769 -8.89 -7.38 16.16
N PRO A 770 -8.99 -6.95 14.88
CA PRO A 770 -9.63 -7.74 13.85
C PRO A 770 -8.72 -8.92 13.45
N ALA A 771 -9.29 -10.13 13.37
CA ALA A 771 -8.59 -11.35 12.96
C ALA A 771 -8.40 -11.39 11.43
N PRO A 772 -7.24 -11.83 10.90
CA PRO A 772 -7.06 -12.07 9.48
C PRO A 772 -7.72 -13.41 9.08
N THR A 773 -8.55 -13.38 8.05
CA THR A 773 -9.03 -14.59 7.36
C THR A 773 -7.93 -15.07 6.41
N LEU A 774 -7.44 -16.29 6.61
CA LEU A 774 -6.20 -16.77 5.97
C LEU A 774 -6.29 -16.77 4.43
N PHE A 775 -7.40 -17.18 3.81
CA PHE A 775 -7.67 -16.92 2.38
C PHE A 775 -9.19 -16.91 2.16
N GLY A 776 -9.72 -15.75 1.78
CA GLY A 776 -11.14 -15.54 1.51
C GLY A 776 -11.42 -14.10 1.09
N GLY A 777 -11.55 -13.89 -0.23
CA GLY A 777 -12.11 -12.72 -0.91
C GLY A 777 -12.01 -11.34 -0.23
N GLY A 778 -11.12 -10.50 -0.75
CA GLY A 778 -10.83 -9.12 -0.29
C GLY A 778 -12.01 -8.12 -0.27
N ASP A 779 -13.21 -8.49 -0.70
CA ASP A 779 -14.34 -7.57 -0.74
C ASP A 779 -15.19 -7.53 0.54
N SER A 780 -14.93 -8.41 1.52
CA SER A 780 -15.83 -8.53 2.68
C SER A 780 -15.51 -7.55 3.82
N GLY A 781 -14.26 -7.18 4.10
CA GLY A 781 -13.93 -6.36 5.29
C GLY A 781 -14.53 -4.95 5.24
N LEU A 782 -14.32 -4.24 4.13
CA LEU A 782 -14.85 -2.89 3.91
C LEU A 782 -16.37 -2.91 3.79
N MET A 783 -16.95 -3.87 3.06
CA MET A 783 -18.39 -3.97 2.89
C MET A 783 -19.09 -4.42 4.19
N GLN A 784 -18.44 -5.23 5.03
CA GLN A 784 -18.93 -5.62 6.36
C GLN A 784 -18.82 -4.45 7.35
N ALA A 785 -17.76 -3.64 7.30
CA ALA A 785 -17.64 -2.40 8.08
C ALA A 785 -18.70 -1.36 7.66
N LEU A 786 -18.92 -1.18 6.35
CA LEU A 786 -19.95 -0.32 5.78
C LEU A 786 -21.36 -0.85 6.10
N LEU A 787 -21.55 -2.17 6.12
CA LEU A 787 -22.81 -2.83 6.49
C LEU A 787 -23.08 -2.75 8.00
N LEU A 788 -22.06 -2.84 8.86
CA LEU A 788 -22.19 -2.59 10.30
C LEU A 788 -22.52 -1.11 10.59
N ALA A 789 -21.91 -0.17 9.86
CA ALA A 789 -22.24 1.25 9.93
C ALA A 789 -23.67 1.56 9.44
N ALA A 790 -24.14 0.85 8.40
CA ALA A 790 -25.51 0.95 7.90
C ALA A 790 -26.55 0.29 8.84
N GLN A 791 -26.22 -0.82 9.49
CA GLN A 791 -27.08 -1.53 10.44
C GLN A 791 -27.26 -0.76 11.76
N GLY A 792 -26.28 0.04 12.19
CA GLY A 792 -26.40 0.96 13.32
C GLY A 792 -27.49 2.04 13.16
N LYS A 793 -27.87 2.39 11.93
CA LYS A 793 -28.96 3.35 11.64
C LYS A 793 -30.36 2.73 11.59
N GLN A 794 -30.50 1.41 11.45
CA GLN A 794 -31.82 0.77 11.37
C GLN A 794 -32.46 0.50 12.75
N ALA A 795 -31.73 0.65 13.86
CA ALA A 795 -32.25 0.46 15.21
C ALA A 795 -32.81 1.72 15.89
N ALA A 796 -32.73 2.91 15.26
CA ALA A 796 -33.21 4.17 15.83
C ALA A 796 -34.15 4.92 14.86
N GLY A 797 -35.32 4.34 14.61
CA GLY A 797 -36.30 4.93 13.69
C GLY A 797 -37.69 4.31 13.73
N SER A 798 -38.27 4.07 14.91
CA SER A 798 -39.72 3.87 15.01
C SER A 798 -40.29 4.49 16.28
N ASP A 799 -40.74 5.74 16.18
CA ASP A 799 -41.64 6.36 17.15
C ASP A 799 -43.08 6.25 16.65
N GLY A 800 -43.98 5.66 17.47
CA GLY A 800 -45.41 5.75 17.21
C GLY A 800 -46.36 4.82 17.99
N GLN A 801 -46.54 5.11 19.29
CA GLN A 801 -47.76 5.00 20.12
C GLN A 801 -47.89 3.85 21.15
N GLY A 802 -47.92 4.23 22.44
CA GLY A 802 -48.84 3.63 23.42
C GLY A 802 -48.39 3.53 24.88
N ASN A 803 -48.63 4.58 25.67
CA ASN A 803 -48.98 4.63 27.11
C ASN A 803 -48.45 3.56 28.11
N GLY A 804 -47.76 4.03 29.17
CA GLY A 804 -47.97 3.47 30.52
C GLY A 804 -46.77 3.46 31.48
N GLN A 805 -46.72 4.45 32.37
CA GLN A 805 -46.29 4.39 33.79
C GLN A 805 -45.04 3.59 34.22
N GLY A 806 -44.04 4.32 34.73
CA GLY A 806 -43.55 4.10 36.11
C GLY A 806 -42.10 3.61 36.33
N ASN A 807 -41.35 4.48 37.03
CA ASN A 807 -40.14 4.26 37.86
C ASN A 807 -38.78 4.02 37.16
N GLY A 808 -37.86 4.95 37.40
CA GLY A 808 -36.51 4.95 36.84
C GLY A 808 -35.44 4.22 37.64
N HIS A 809 -34.33 3.97 36.96
CA HIS A 809 -32.95 4.19 37.40
C HIS A 809 -32.07 4.27 36.13
N GLY A 810 -31.11 5.18 36.11
CA GLY A 810 -30.28 5.50 34.95
C GLY A 810 -29.12 4.52 34.71
N GLY A 811 -28.67 4.50 33.47
CA GLY A 811 -27.43 3.88 32.99
C GLY A 811 -27.17 4.40 31.58
N GLU A 812 -26.11 5.20 31.44
CA GLU A 812 -25.63 5.78 30.19
C GLU A 812 -25.00 4.70 29.30
N HIS A 813 -25.38 4.64 28.02
CA HIS A 813 -24.59 4.01 26.97
C HIS A 813 -24.06 5.15 26.08
N GLY A 814 -22.74 5.29 26.04
CA GLY A 814 -22.03 6.38 25.37
C GLY A 814 -22.01 6.28 23.84
N PRO A 815 -21.61 7.37 23.15
CA PRO A 815 -21.56 7.48 21.69
C PRO A 815 -20.34 6.77 21.07
N VAL A 816 -20.44 6.53 19.76
CA VAL A 816 -19.41 5.94 18.89
C VAL A 816 -18.15 6.82 18.85
N ASP A 817 -16.97 6.19 18.82
CA ASP A 817 -15.65 6.82 18.88
C ASP A 817 -15.23 7.36 17.48
N LEU A 818 -15.53 8.64 17.21
CA LEU A 818 -15.22 9.32 15.93
C LEU A 818 -13.73 9.46 15.57
N PRO A 819 -12.78 9.59 16.52
CA PRO A 819 -11.34 9.68 16.22
C PRO A 819 -10.80 8.49 15.41
N ALA A 820 -11.20 7.25 15.75
CA ALA A 820 -10.75 6.03 15.07
C ALA A 820 -11.21 5.96 13.59
N VAL A 821 -12.29 6.66 13.24
CA VAL A 821 -12.78 6.74 11.86
C VAL A 821 -12.05 7.83 11.07
N GLN A 822 -11.62 8.91 11.71
CA GLN A 822 -10.77 9.93 11.08
C GLN A 822 -9.35 9.42 10.83
N GLU A 823 -8.81 8.64 11.76
CA GLU A 823 -7.50 7.99 11.65
C GLU A 823 -7.48 6.96 10.51
N ALA A 824 -8.55 6.16 10.36
CA ALA A 824 -8.69 5.22 9.25
C ALA A 824 -8.90 5.87 7.86
N ILE A 825 -9.34 7.13 7.80
CA ILE A 825 -9.51 7.88 6.54
C ILE A 825 -8.20 8.61 6.16
N ALA A 826 -7.44 9.08 7.14
CA ALA A 826 -6.12 9.67 6.94
C ALA A 826 -5.10 8.63 6.45
N GLU A 827 -5.20 7.38 6.91
CA GLU A 827 -4.32 6.28 6.53
C GLU A 827 -4.54 5.75 5.08
N SER A 828 -5.69 6.05 4.46
CA SER A 828 -6.11 5.42 3.19
C SER A 828 -5.94 6.29 1.94
N ALA A 829 -5.66 7.58 2.06
CA ALA A 829 -5.80 8.53 0.95
C ALA A 829 -4.60 9.47 0.78
N GLY A 830 -3.39 8.91 0.61
CA GLY A 830 -2.12 9.65 0.39
C GLY A 830 -2.28 11.03 -0.30
N HIS A 831 -1.57 12.02 0.22
CA HIS A 831 -1.83 13.46 0.13
C HIS A 831 -1.87 14.14 -1.27
N HIS A 832 -1.95 13.44 -2.39
CA HIS A 832 -1.89 14.06 -3.73
C HIS A 832 -3.10 14.93 -4.12
N ALA A 833 -4.26 14.78 -3.46
CA ALA A 833 -5.44 15.59 -3.73
C ALA A 833 -5.36 17.01 -3.11
N VAL A 834 -4.49 17.22 -2.13
CA VAL A 834 -4.33 18.49 -1.42
C VAL A 834 -3.27 19.36 -2.11
N ASP A 835 -2.21 18.75 -2.64
CA ASP A 835 -1.11 19.48 -3.30
C ASP A 835 -1.50 20.06 -4.65
N SER A 836 -2.31 19.35 -5.45
CA SER A 836 -2.85 19.88 -6.72
C SER A 836 -3.72 21.14 -6.52
N LEU A 837 -4.32 21.31 -5.34
CA LEU A 837 -5.14 22.47 -5.00
C LEU A 837 -4.26 23.66 -4.59
N ILE A 838 -3.18 23.41 -3.84
CA ILE A 838 -2.24 24.45 -3.39
C ILE A 838 -1.46 25.01 -4.59
N ASP A 839 -1.02 24.15 -5.50
CA ASP A 839 -0.21 24.54 -6.65
C ASP A 839 -1.01 25.31 -7.73
N HIS A 840 -2.30 24.97 -7.90
CA HIS A 840 -3.22 25.68 -8.79
C HIS A 840 -3.48 27.13 -8.34
N PHE A 841 -3.49 27.41 -7.03
CA PHE A 841 -3.72 28.76 -6.50
C PHE A 841 -2.43 29.57 -6.33
N ALA A 842 -1.27 28.92 -6.15
CA ALA A 842 0.03 29.61 -6.08
C ALA A 842 0.44 30.20 -7.45
N GLY A 843 0.09 29.56 -8.56
CA GLY A 843 0.46 29.98 -9.92
C GLY A 843 -0.19 31.26 -10.45
N HIS A 844 -1.21 31.84 -9.80
CA HIS A 844 -1.98 32.98 -10.35
C HIS A 844 -1.73 34.34 -9.69
N LEU A 845 -0.77 34.46 -8.77
CA LEU A 845 -0.35 35.76 -8.19
C LEU A 845 0.91 36.36 -8.84
N GLY A 846 1.52 35.67 -9.82
CA GLY A 846 2.79 36.07 -10.43
C GLY A 846 2.71 36.95 -11.69
N ALA A 847 1.55 37.15 -12.31
CA ALA A 847 1.47 37.83 -13.60
C ALA A 847 0.32 38.83 -13.69
N HIS A 848 0.52 40.06 -13.21
CA HIS A 848 0.15 41.32 -13.89
C HIS A 848 0.44 42.53 -12.99
N GLY A 849 1.21 43.50 -13.50
CA GLY A 849 1.69 44.64 -12.73
C GLY A 849 0.68 45.79 -12.50
N ALA A 850 0.78 46.36 -11.28
CA ALA A 850 0.56 47.75 -10.85
C ALA A 850 -0.89 48.26 -10.55
N PRO A 851 -1.10 49.34 -9.75
CA PRO A 851 -0.23 50.03 -8.78
C PRO A 851 -0.87 50.23 -7.37
N ALA A 852 -0.06 50.73 -6.44
CA ALA A 852 -0.38 51.07 -5.05
C ALA A 852 -1.51 52.11 -4.85
N GLY A 853 -2.36 51.87 -3.84
CA GLY A 853 -3.17 52.90 -3.16
C GLY A 853 -4.61 52.49 -2.85
N GLY A 854 -4.87 52.02 -1.62
CA GLY A 854 -6.22 51.84 -1.07
C GLY A 854 -6.18 51.08 0.26
N GLU A 855 -6.62 51.70 1.35
CA GLU A 855 -6.58 51.16 2.72
C GLU A 855 -7.34 49.82 2.83
N ALA A 856 -6.66 48.78 3.32
CA ALA A 856 -7.27 47.49 3.65
C ALA A 856 -8.21 47.65 4.86
N MET A 857 -9.42 47.07 4.76
CA MET A 857 -10.33 46.98 5.90
C MET A 857 -9.76 46.02 6.94
N GLY A 858 -9.57 46.51 8.17
CA GLY A 858 -9.08 45.69 9.30
C GLY A 858 -10.14 44.74 9.86
N ALA A 859 -9.68 43.63 10.44
CA ALA A 859 -10.46 42.50 10.95
C ALA A 859 -11.64 42.88 11.89
N GLU A 860 -11.56 44.02 12.59
CA GLU A 860 -12.65 44.50 13.46
C GLU A 860 -13.91 44.95 12.70
N ALA A 861 -13.77 45.42 11.44
CA ALA A 861 -14.93 45.81 10.61
C ALA A 861 -15.69 44.60 10.04
N LEU A 862 -14.98 43.49 9.83
CA LEU A 862 -15.53 42.22 9.36
C LEU A 862 -16.31 41.52 10.49
N ASP A 863 -15.77 41.53 11.71
CA ASP A 863 -16.39 40.95 12.89
C ASP A 863 -17.72 41.66 13.26
N HIS A 864 -17.78 42.99 13.08
CA HIS A 864 -19.01 43.75 13.34
C HIS A 864 -20.12 43.52 12.29
N ALA A 865 -19.76 43.27 11.03
CA ALA A 865 -20.71 42.95 9.97
C ALA A 865 -21.27 41.52 10.11
N LEU A 866 -20.45 40.56 10.55
CA LEU A 866 -20.87 39.19 10.85
C LEU A 866 -21.75 39.12 12.12
N GLY A 867 -21.39 39.86 13.17
CA GLY A 867 -22.16 39.90 14.41
C GLY A 867 -23.59 40.44 14.26
N THR A 868 -23.82 41.33 13.28
CA THR A 868 -25.16 41.89 13.03
C THR A 868 -26.06 40.99 12.17
N MET A 869 -25.49 40.12 11.33
CA MET A 869 -26.26 39.09 10.59
C MET A 869 -26.70 37.93 11.49
N LEU A 870 -25.93 37.59 12.53
CA LEU A 870 -26.21 36.50 13.47
C LEU A 870 -27.33 36.83 14.49
N ALA A 871 -27.77 38.10 14.59
CA ALA A 871 -28.79 38.55 15.56
C ALA A 871 -30.25 38.53 15.04
N GLY A 872 -30.53 37.96 13.86
CA GLY A 872 -31.88 37.57 13.46
C GLY A 872 -32.80 38.66 12.89
N GLY A 873 -32.29 39.82 12.50
CA GLY A 873 -33.04 40.79 11.71
C GLY A 873 -32.84 40.52 10.22
N GLY A 874 -33.88 40.03 9.51
CA GLY A 874 -33.82 39.84 8.06
C GLY A 874 -33.53 41.13 7.26
N LEU A 875 -33.67 41.03 5.93
CA LEU A 875 -33.32 42.02 4.88
C LEU A 875 -33.66 43.52 5.11
N GLU A 876 -34.43 43.89 6.13
CA GLU A 876 -34.67 45.29 6.52
C GLU A 876 -33.49 45.92 7.31
N GLY A 877 -32.55 45.14 7.83
CA GLY A 877 -31.37 45.65 8.55
C GLY A 877 -30.33 46.35 7.66
N LEU A 878 -30.23 45.99 6.37
CA LEU A 878 -29.25 46.56 5.45
C LEU A 878 -29.60 47.98 4.97
N HIS A 879 -30.86 48.42 5.10
CA HIS A 879 -31.26 49.78 4.71
C HIS A 879 -30.86 50.86 5.73
N ALA A 880 -30.46 50.48 6.96
CA ALA A 880 -30.10 51.43 8.01
C ALA A 880 -28.61 51.79 8.08
N ALA A 881 -27.73 51.04 7.40
CA ALA A 881 -26.27 51.23 7.44
C ALA A 881 -25.73 52.13 6.31
N GLY A 882 -26.54 53.07 5.82
CA GLY A 882 -26.30 53.88 4.62
C GLY A 882 -24.84 54.21 4.31
N LEU A 883 -24.23 53.46 3.41
CA LEU A 883 -22.99 53.80 2.71
C LEU A 883 -23.15 53.37 1.25
N ALA A 884 -23.24 54.38 0.40
CA ALA A 884 -23.48 54.27 -1.03
C ALA A 884 -22.17 53.95 -1.78
N GLY A 885 -22.24 53.01 -2.70
CA GLY A 885 -21.17 52.67 -3.63
C GLY A 885 -21.63 51.64 -4.66
N GLY A 886 -22.73 51.92 -5.36
CA GLY A 886 -23.26 51.03 -6.38
C GLY A 886 -22.41 51.02 -7.65
N PHE A 887 -21.86 49.86 -7.99
CA PHE A 887 -21.55 49.49 -9.38
C PHE A 887 -21.55 47.98 -9.67
N GLU A 888 -21.50 47.09 -8.66
CA GLU A 888 -21.42 45.64 -8.91
C GLU A 888 -22.75 44.88 -8.88
N MET A 889 -23.82 45.43 -8.28
CA MET A 889 -25.08 44.68 -8.15
C MET A 889 -25.92 44.57 -9.45
N ALA A 890 -25.59 45.32 -10.49
CA ALA A 890 -26.29 45.25 -11.78
C ALA A 890 -25.76 44.11 -12.69
N ALA A 891 -24.49 43.70 -12.52
CA ALA A 891 -23.89 42.62 -13.29
C ALA A 891 -24.38 41.24 -12.80
N MET A 892 -24.58 41.11 -11.49
CA MET A 892 -25.02 39.86 -10.84
C MET A 892 -26.50 39.54 -11.12
N ALA A 893 -27.35 40.56 -11.24
CA ALA A 893 -28.75 40.38 -11.65
C ALA A 893 -28.90 39.94 -13.12
N ALA A 894 -28.02 40.42 -14.02
CA ALA A 894 -28.03 40.03 -15.43
C ALA A 894 -27.51 38.60 -15.66
N ALA A 895 -26.58 38.13 -14.83
CA ALA A 895 -26.06 36.77 -14.90
C ALA A 895 -27.09 35.71 -14.44
N MET A 896 -27.89 36.02 -13.40
CA MET A 896 -28.92 35.11 -12.91
C MET A 896 -30.15 35.01 -13.84
N GLU A 897 -30.41 36.03 -14.67
CA GLU A 897 -31.53 35.99 -15.63
C GLU A 897 -31.18 35.19 -16.92
N ALA A 898 -29.89 35.07 -17.26
CA ALA A 898 -29.42 34.25 -18.39
C ALA A 898 -29.43 32.74 -18.09
N HIS A 899 -29.23 32.34 -16.83
CA HIS A 899 -29.10 30.93 -16.45
C HIS A 899 -30.45 30.18 -16.31
N SER A 900 -31.58 30.90 -16.34
CA SER A 900 -32.91 30.30 -16.16
C SER A 900 -33.61 29.90 -17.47
N THR A 901 -33.00 30.10 -18.65
CA THR A 901 -33.65 29.83 -19.95
C THR A 901 -33.05 28.69 -20.78
N THR A 902 -32.07 27.94 -20.25
CA THR A 902 -31.42 26.82 -20.98
C THR A 902 -31.69 25.44 -20.37
N VAL A 903 -32.80 25.29 -19.63
CA VAL A 903 -33.37 23.99 -19.26
C VAL A 903 -34.88 24.04 -19.51
N ALA A 904 -35.27 23.88 -20.78
CA ALA A 904 -36.60 23.53 -21.25
C ALA A 904 -36.49 22.80 -22.60
#